data_AF-A0AAD5I462-F1
#
_entry.id   AF-A0AAD5I462-F1
#
_cell.length_a   1.000
_cell.length_b   1.000
_cell.length_c   1.000
_cell.angle_alpha   90.00
_cell.angle_beta   90.00
_cell.angle_gamma   90.00
#
_symmetry.space_group_name_H-M   'P 1'
#
loop_
_entity.id
_entity.type
_entity.pdbx_description
1 polymer ?
#
loop_
_entity_poly.entity_id
_entity_poly.type
_entity_poly.pdbx_seq_one_letter_code
_entity_poly.pdbx_strand_id
1 'polypeptide(L)'
;MAARYLFILTSLIAINILQVTAFFPAQWKEDFAGNGGISHEDMTRVAFEDRAYLYFSSITTISSKMRAACKEIQQANMDVDDDQDHAHKHCDGESFVEAQSRIQDLKKEAIGALLALPPDVAKARKAVGEALHTIQDFYSHSNWVELGNTEPNSDLIRNKPMTSYMSTPDQRSCRSCNVSPKPPGWDSDWPIPCKGIHCEENTNGFPKLTSGYYPGEDVLSPGDWKCRHGGFADKAYPGINKDSNNCWWSPHSDLHFKAAELAMQATMQFFDDIKDDTSGAPKALRLLFGVPTLAFAIDTTGSMDDVIDAVRTQALQIAESLSGIDNEPGLYVLSPFNDPSTGPLTVTTDLAAFEDAISNLGAAGGGDCPELAFAGMLAAVDVMDVDSGLLLFTDADAKDSNLMLQLLAKAQEKRISISVFTYASDCEDSAMKRSTIVKRVDNAYGQICAGTGGLYRTGPRSEVANVTSFIENVITTDLGTIIRVQDKLDGSAKEFDVPVDSYMTKVTFSLLGAGVKLEITTPDGKQLQLEGIGITKTILEDSTYLSLSSPPPGIYKVAISGKGIFTFLSSGVSTLQLSSFNFASIRGRPGHRGWYPMAGQPPFGKEVGAIAEVDGRFKTADFAFRAPDFTRVSSLNATAGSGERGSPRNSSFFATVKVQRRNLLVYVSGEDDKGVPYQRALPAVVVAENSTVKFPNATTTHVTTATAVPSGPSYVPPSTYPTPAIVTASATVQSVSFAVGLAAVLFALLL
;
A
#
# COMPACT_ATOMS: atom_id res chain seq x y z
N MET A 1 36.18 -52.98 12.13
CA MET A 1 36.21 -52.22 10.85
C MET A 1 35.02 -52.68 10.01
N ALA A 2 34.42 -51.78 9.23
CA ALA A 2 33.31 -52.00 8.29
C ALA A 2 31.95 -52.49 8.86
N ALA A 3 30.86 -52.09 8.19
CA ALA A 3 29.47 -52.54 8.38
C ALA A 3 28.75 -52.20 9.73
N ARG A 4 28.67 -50.91 10.07
CA ARG A 4 27.60 -50.33 10.91
C ARG A 4 27.07 -49.00 10.32
N TYR A 5 26.66 -49.01 9.05
CA TYR A 5 26.07 -47.86 8.35
C TYR A 5 25.21 -48.33 7.17
N LEU A 6 24.02 -48.90 7.42
CA LEU A 6 22.96 -49.03 6.40
C LEU A 6 21.58 -49.41 6.98
N PHE A 7 20.95 -48.56 7.82
CA PHE A 7 19.49 -48.61 8.08
C PHE A 7 18.95 -47.33 8.76
N ILE A 8 19.43 -46.16 8.35
CA ILE A 8 18.85 -44.84 8.70
C ILE A 8 18.79 -44.01 7.42
N LEU A 9 17.89 -44.37 6.49
CA LEU A 9 17.71 -43.65 5.21
C LEU A 9 16.40 -43.97 4.46
N THR A 10 15.29 -44.12 5.18
CA THR A 10 13.92 -44.20 4.60
C THR A 10 12.86 -43.52 5.50
N SER A 11 13.17 -42.33 6.01
CA SER A 11 12.23 -41.52 6.82
C SER A 11 12.36 -40.01 6.55
N LEU A 12 12.95 -39.67 5.41
CA LEU A 12 12.97 -38.33 4.81
C LEU A 12 12.43 -38.49 3.39
N ILE A 13 11.71 -37.46 2.91
CA ILE A 13 10.82 -37.45 1.72
C ILE A 13 9.39 -37.90 2.05
N ALA A 14 8.41 -37.14 1.55
CA ALA A 14 6.95 -37.29 1.72
C ALA A 14 6.31 -36.80 3.05
N ILE A 15 6.82 -35.72 3.65
CA ILE A 15 5.90 -34.67 4.12
C ILE A 15 5.69 -33.73 2.93
N ASN A 16 4.69 -34.04 2.11
CA ASN A 16 4.10 -32.99 1.28
C ASN A 16 3.41 -32.03 2.24
N ILE A 17 3.88 -30.78 2.25
CA ILE A 17 3.27 -29.71 3.04
C ILE A 17 1.87 -29.52 2.47
N LEU A 18 0.86 -30.03 3.18
CA LEU A 18 -0.53 -29.81 2.80
C LEU A 18 -0.82 -28.32 2.96
N GLN A 19 -0.96 -27.64 1.83
CA GLN A 19 -1.28 -26.22 1.77
C GLN A 19 -2.63 -26.00 2.45
N VAL A 20 -2.73 -24.91 3.20
CA VAL A 20 -3.86 -24.62 4.08
C VAL A 20 -4.38 -23.25 3.69
N THR A 21 -5.54 -23.21 3.04
CA THR A 21 -6.03 -22.04 2.29
C THR A 21 -7.03 -21.28 3.16
N ALA A 22 -6.95 -19.98 3.52
CA ALA A 22 -8.10 -19.33 4.24
C ALA A 22 -8.26 -17.77 4.17
N PHE A 23 -9.40 -17.29 4.72
CA PHE A 23 -9.87 -15.92 5.11
C PHE A 23 -8.93 -15.24 6.13
N PHE A 24 -7.65 -15.55 6.10
CA PHE A 24 -6.68 -14.86 6.95
C PHE A 24 -6.72 -13.35 6.72
N PRO A 25 -6.32 -12.55 7.72
CA PRO A 25 -6.23 -11.10 7.61
C PRO A 25 -5.37 -10.70 6.40
N ALA A 26 -4.10 -11.10 6.42
CA ALA A 26 -3.09 -10.74 5.42
C ALA A 26 -2.92 -11.81 4.33
N GLN A 27 -2.43 -11.40 3.15
CA GLN A 27 -1.95 -12.26 2.06
C GLN A 27 -0.80 -13.17 2.53
N TRP A 28 0.18 -12.58 3.22
CA TRP A 28 1.34 -13.27 3.76
C TRP A 28 1.01 -13.81 5.15
N LYS A 29 1.03 -15.13 5.29
CA LYS A 29 0.50 -15.85 6.44
C LYS A 29 1.57 -16.76 7.03
N GLU A 30 1.37 -17.23 8.25
CA GLU A 30 2.32 -18.18 8.86
C GLU A 30 2.26 -19.56 8.19
N ASP A 31 3.42 -20.18 7.98
CA ASP A 31 3.64 -21.40 7.18
C ASP A 31 2.77 -22.61 7.58
N PHE A 32 2.18 -22.59 8.78
CA PHE A 32 1.37 -23.69 9.32
C PHE A 32 -0.10 -23.68 8.88
N ALA A 33 -0.63 -22.55 8.37
CA ALA A 33 -2.09 -22.38 8.30
C ALA A 33 -2.67 -21.62 7.09
N GLY A 34 -1.91 -20.88 6.26
CA GLY A 34 -2.53 -19.86 5.37
C GLY A 34 -2.39 -19.92 3.83
N ASN A 35 -1.49 -20.75 3.28
CA ASN A 35 -1.26 -20.85 1.84
C ASN A 35 -2.47 -21.30 0.99
N GLY A 36 -3.04 -20.37 0.19
CA GLY A 36 -3.91 -20.62 -0.98
C GLY A 36 -5.40 -20.31 -0.82
N GLY A 37 -5.80 -19.48 0.15
CA GLY A 37 -7.20 -19.01 0.33
C GLY A 37 -7.28 -17.50 0.38
N ILE A 38 -8.44 -16.95 0.03
CA ILE A 38 -8.57 -15.52 -0.24
C ILE A 38 -8.59 -14.76 1.09
N SER A 39 -7.64 -13.83 1.28
CA SER A 39 -7.52 -13.03 2.49
C SER A 39 -8.52 -11.87 2.55
N HIS A 40 -8.77 -11.32 3.74
CA HIS A 40 -9.48 -10.05 3.91
C HIS A 40 -8.81 -8.91 3.13
N GLU A 41 -7.47 -8.87 3.19
CA GLU A 41 -6.62 -7.97 2.41
C GLU A 41 -6.87 -8.09 0.90
N ASP A 42 -7.02 -9.31 0.36
CA ASP A 42 -7.30 -9.55 -1.06
C ASP A 42 -8.72 -9.17 -1.48
N MET A 43 -9.74 -9.60 -0.73
CA MET A 43 -11.15 -9.31 -1.06
C MET A 43 -11.40 -7.80 -1.09
N THR A 44 -10.87 -7.10 -0.09
CA THR A 44 -10.90 -5.63 0.02
C THR A 44 -10.25 -4.98 -1.20
N ARG A 45 -9.04 -5.42 -1.57
CA ARG A 45 -8.30 -4.87 -2.71
C ARG A 45 -8.99 -5.13 -4.05
N VAL A 46 -9.51 -6.34 -4.31
CA VAL A 46 -10.20 -6.63 -5.58
C VAL A 46 -11.48 -5.81 -5.71
N ALA A 47 -12.28 -5.70 -4.64
CA ALA A 47 -13.48 -4.87 -4.65
C ALA A 47 -13.16 -3.38 -4.81
N PHE A 48 -12.11 -2.88 -4.15
CA PHE A 48 -11.64 -1.50 -4.31
C PHE A 48 -11.14 -1.22 -5.73
N GLU A 49 -10.32 -2.10 -6.31
CA GLU A 49 -9.82 -1.96 -7.69
C GLU A 49 -10.97 -1.95 -8.71
N ASP A 50 -11.92 -2.88 -8.60
CA ASP A 50 -13.10 -2.95 -9.45
C ASP A 50 -13.94 -1.66 -9.38
N ARG A 51 -14.26 -1.21 -8.16
CA ARG A 51 -15.05 0.01 -7.95
C ARG A 51 -14.31 1.28 -8.32
N ALA A 52 -12.99 1.33 -8.18
CA ALA A 52 -12.17 2.42 -8.69
C ALA A 52 -12.31 2.57 -10.22
N TYR A 53 -12.16 1.48 -10.98
CA TYR A 53 -12.35 1.53 -12.45
C TYR A 53 -13.80 1.84 -12.86
N LEU A 54 -14.79 1.40 -12.07
CA LEU A 54 -16.21 1.68 -12.33
C LEU A 54 -16.59 3.15 -12.07
N TYR A 55 -16.07 3.75 -10.99
CA TYR A 55 -16.45 5.09 -10.55
C TYR A 55 -15.66 6.20 -11.26
N PHE A 56 -14.39 5.94 -11.61
CA PHE A 56 -13.49 6.91 -12.22
C PHE A 56 -13.11 6.48 -13.63
N SER A 57 -14.06 6.53 -14.55
CA SER A 57 -13.93 5.97 -15.91
C SER A 57 -12.81 6.57 -16.79
N SER A 58 -12.13 7.63 -16.33
CA SER A 58 -10.93 8.18 -16.98
C SER A 58 -9.63 7.47 -16.57
N ILE A 59 -9.59 6.78 -15.41
CA ILE A 59 -8.38 6.09 -14.98
C ILE A 59 -8.16 4.83 -15.82
N THR A 60 -6.94 4.68 -16.34
CA THR A 60 -6.51 3.47 -17.05
C THR A 60 -5.64 2.55 -16.17
N THR A 61 -5.18 3.07 -15.03
CA THR A 61 -4.47 2.34 -13.98
C THR A 61 -4.86 2.93 -12.62
N ILE A 62 -4.94 2.08 -11.59
CA ILE A 62 -4.93 2.54 -10.20
C ILE A 62 -3.66 3.39 -9.97
N SER A 63 -3.78 4.57 -9.36
CA SER A 63 -2.62 5.41 -9.04
C SER A 63 -1.97 5.01 -7.71
N SER A 64 -0.76 5.51 -7.45
CA SER A 64 -0.07 5.39 -6.16
C SER A 64 -0.92 5.87 -4.97
N LYS A 65 -1.69 6.96 -5.15
CA LYS A 65 -2.61 7.49 -4.12
C LYS A 65 -3.78 6.55 -3.85
N MET A 66 -4.34 5.96 -4.90
CA MET A 66 -5.43 4.99 -4.76
C MET A 66 -4.96 3.69 -4.10
N ARG A 67 -3.73 3.24 -4.38
CA ARG A 67 -3.09 2.12 -3.66
C ARG A 67 -2.88 2.45 -2.18
N ALA A 68 -2.50 3.67 -1.85
CA ALA A 68 -2.35 4.12 -0.45
C ALA A 68 -3.67 4.03 0.31
N ALA A 69 -4.75 4.58 -0.27
CA ALA A 69 -6.09 4.52 0.28
C ALA A 69 -6.60 3.07 0.47
N CYS A 70 -6.38 2.21 -0.53
CA CYS A 70 -6.69 0.78 -0.44
C CYS A 70 -5.97 0.13 0.75
N LYS A 71 -4.67 0.42 0.96
CA LYS A 71 -3.87 -0.14 2.05
C LYS A 71 -4.34 0.26 3.43
N GLU A 72 -4.83 1.49 3.62
CA GLU A 72 -5.44 1.89 4.89
C GLU A 72 -6.75 1.14 5.17
N ILE A 73 -7.59 0.95 4.15
CA ILE A 73 -8.83 0.16 4.28
C ILE A 73 -8.50 -1.31 4.55
N GLN A 74 -7.51 -1.89 3.86
CA GLN A 74 -7.01 -3.24 4.10
C GLN A 74 -6.47 -3.40 5.52
N GLN A 75 -5.64 -2.45 5.99
CA GLN A 75 -5.06 -2.48 7.33
C GLN A 75 -6.16 -2.42 8.40
N ALA A 76 -7.12 -1.51 8.27
CA ALA A 76 -8.24 -1.40 9.21
C ALA A 76 -9.20 -2.60 9.19
N ASN A 77 -9.32 -3.31 8.05
CA ASN A 77 -10.02 -4.58 7.98
C ASN A 77 -9.23 -5.67 8.75
N MET A 78 -7.94 -5.85 8.44
CA MET A 78 -7.06 -6.81 9.12
C MET A 78 -6.93 -6.57 10.63
N ASP A 79 -7.00 -5.32 11.08
CA ASP A 79 -6.87 -4.95 12.50
C ASP A 79 -8.07 -5.42 13.35
N VAL A 80 -9.20 -5.82 12.74
CA VAL A 80 -10.35 -6.35 13.49
C VAL A 80 -10.06 -7.78 14.02
N ASP A 81 -9.27 -8.58 13.32
CA ASP A 81 -8.81 -9.95 13.71
C ASP A 81 -7.96 -9.98 15.03
N ASP A 82 -7.56 -8.82 15.57
CA ASP A 82 -6.90 -8.72 16.87
C ASP A 82 -7.89 -8.62 18.05
N ASP A 83 -9.18 -8.31 17.81
CA ASP A 83 -10.25 -8.46 18.79
C ASP A 83 -10.86 -9.85 18.64
N GLN A 84 -11.00 -10.60 19.73
CA GLN A 84 -11.47 -11.99 19.74
C GLN A 84 -12.51 -12.25 20.83
N ASP A 85 -13.02 -11.18 21.45
CA ASP A 85 -13.93 -11.24 22.59
C ASP A 85 -15.36 -10.80 22.20
N HIS A 86 -15.57 -10.30 20.98
CA HIS A 86 -16.81 -9.63 20.55
C HIS A 86 -17.42 -10.26 19.28
N ALA A 87 -18.38 -11.18 19.45
CA ALA A 87 -18.97 -11.99 18.38
C ALA A 87 -19.58 -11.19 17.23
N HIS A 88 -20.14 -10.02 17.53
CA HIS A 88 -20.76 -9.13 16.54
C HIS A 88 -19.78 -8.52 15.52
N LYS A 89 -18.46 -8.56 15.78
CA LYS A 89 -17.43 -8.14 14.82
C LYS A 89 -17.21 -9.17 13.71
N HIS A 90 -17.41 -10.45 14.02
CA HIS A 90 -17.19 -11.60 13.15
C HIS A 90 -18.51 -12.25 12.68
N CYS A 91 -19.67 -11.66 13.01
CA CYS A 91 -20.99 -12.27 12.84
C CYS A 91 -21.16 -13.65 13.54
N ASP A 92 -20.29 -14.00 14.49
CA ASP A 92 -20.42 -15.21 15.31
C ASP A 92 -21.59 -15.08 16.31
N GLY A 93 -21.94 -16.18 16.97
CA GLY A 93 -22.93 -16.22 18.04
C GLY A 93 -24.40 -16.00 17.63
N GLU A 94 -24.72 -16.04 16.34
CA GLU A 94 -25.97 -15.52 15.76
C GLU A 94 -26.17 -13.99 15.96
N SER A 95 -25.10 -13.23 16.23
CA SER A 95 -25.07 -11.79 16.59
C SER A 95 -25.36 -10.82 15.42
N PHE A 96 -26.26 -11.22 14.53
CA PHE A 96 -26.49 -10.54 13.24
C PHE A 96 -27.11 -9.14 13.38
N VAL A 97 -27.86 -8.87 14.46
CA VAL A 97 -28.51 -7.56 14.69
C VAL A 97 -27.47 -6.53 15.12
N GLU A 98 -26.56 -6.94 16.00
CA GLU A 98 -25.44 -6.17 16.49
C GLU A 98 -24.42 -5.92 15.36
N ALA A 99 -24.16 -6.94 14.54
CA ALA A 99 -23.32 -6.81 13.33
C ALA A 99 -23.94 -5.84 12.30
N GLN A 100 -25.24 -5.94 12.04
CA GLN A 100 -25.98 -5.02 11.17
C GLN A 100 -25.89 -3.57 11.69
N SER A 101 -26.09 -3.34 12.99
CA SER A 101 -25.93 -2.01 13.59
C SER A 101 -24.50 -1.51 13.44
N ARG A 102 -23.49 -2.34 13.74
CA ARG A 102 -22.07 -2.00 13.59
C ARG A 102 -21.74 -1.55 12.17
N ILE A 103 -22.18 -2.30 11.15
CA ILE A 103 -21.96 -1.95 9.73
C ILE A 103 -22.62 -0.61 9.38
N GLN A 104 -23.84 -0.37 9.84
CA GLN A 104 -24.58 0.88 9.57
C GLN A 104 -23.97 2.09 10.29
N ASP A 105 -23.55 1.94 11.54
CA ASP A 105 -22.89 2.99 12.32
C ASP A 105 -21.52 3.33 11.73
N LEU A 106 -20.73 2.33 11.31
CA LEU A 106 -19.45 2.53 10.62
C LEU A 106 -19.62 3.19 9.25
N LYS A 107 -20.64 2.81 8.46
CA LYS A 107 -20.97 3.48 7.19
C LYS A 107 -21.29 4.95 7.42
N LYS A 108 -22.12 5.25 8.43
CA LYS A 108 -22.49 6.60 8.83
C LYS A 108 -21.29 7.41 9.34
N GLU A 109 -20.40 6.78 10.10
CA GLU A 109 -19.14 7.38 10.55
C GLU A 109 -18.24 7.72 9.35
N ALA A 110 -18.07 6.80 8.39
CA ALA A 110 -17.26 7.04 7.20
C ALA A 110 -17.80 8.21 6.37
N ILE A 111 -19.11 8.22 6.09
CA ILE A 111 -19.77 9.31 5.35
C ILE A 111 -19.65 10.64 6.13
N GLY A 112 -19.89 10.62 7.44
CA GLY A 112 -19.78 11.81 8.29
C GLY A 112 -18.36 12.39 8.33
N ALA A 113 -17.34 11.52 8.31
CA ALA A 113 -15.94 11.92 8.27
C ALA A 113 -15.52 12.49 6.89
N LEU A 114 -16.02 11.94 5.78
CA LEU A 114 -15.79 12.47 4.42
C LEU A 114 -16.49 13.80 4.16
N LEU A 115 -17.63 14.05 4.83
CA LEU A 115 -18.43 15.28 4.69
C LEU A 115 -18.09 16.35 5.75
N ALA A 116 -17.15 16.07 6.66
CA ALA A 116 -16.69 17.04 7.64
C ALA A 116 -15.92 18.20 6.98
N LEU A 117 -15.84 19.33 7.68
CA LEU A 117 -15.09 20.52 7.26
C LEU A 117 -14.10 20.91 8.38
N PRO A 118 -12.80 20.56 8.26
CA PRO A 118 -12.18 19.75 7.21
C PRO A 118 -12.57 18.25 7.26
N PRO A 119 -12.39 17.50 6.15
CA PRO A 119 -12.69 16.07 6.11
C PRO A 119 -11.64 15.24 6.87
N ASP A 120 -12.07 14.16 7.52
CA ASP A 120 -11.21 13.19 8.22
C ASP A 120 -11.13 11.89 7.40
N VAL A 121 -10.25 11.90 6.40
CA VAL A 121 -10.13 10.83 5.40
C VAL A 121 -9.60 9.53 6.02
N ALA A 122 -8.65 9.63 6.95
CA ALA A 122 -8.08 8.48 7.65
C ALA A 122 -9.14 7.76 8.50
N LYS A 123 -9.96 8.53 9.25
CA LYS A 123 -11.10 7.97 9.99
C LYS A 123 -12.13 7.33 9.05
N ALA A 124 -12.41 7.94 7.89
CA ALA A 124 -13.33 7.38 6.93
C ALA A 124 -12.86 6.02 6.37
N ARG A 125 -11.61 5.93 5.91
CA ARG A 125 -11.02 4.68 5.40
C ARG A 125 -10.94 3.60 6.49
N LYS A 126 -10.62 4.00 7.72
CA LYS A 126 -10.65 3.09 8.87
C LYS A 126 -12.06 2.52 9.12
N ALA A 127 -13.08 3.36 9.19
CA ALA A 127 -14.45 2.92 9.43
C ALA A 127 -14.98 2.02 8.28
N VAL A 128 -14.57 2.28 7.03
CA VAL A 128 -14.86 1.38 5.91
C VAL A 128 -14.16 0.02 6.12
N GLY A 129 -12.86 -0.02 6.39
CA GLY A 129 -12.13 -1.28 6.62
C GLY A 129 -12.73 -2.12 7.74
N GLU A 130 -13.04 -1.48 8.88
CA GLU A 130 -13.69 -2.11 10.03
C GLU A 130 -15.08 -2.71 9.70
N ALA A 131 -15.84 -2.10 8.78
CA ALA A 131 -17.14 -2.60 8.33
C ALA A 131 -16.99 -3.74 7.33
N LEU A 132 -16.00 -3.64 6.43
CA LEU A 132 -15.71 -4.67 5.43
C LEU A 132 -15.30 -5.99 6.06
N HIS A 133 -14.59 -5.97 7.20
CA HIS A 133 -14.29 -7.19 7.96
C HIS A 133 -15.57 -7.93 8.36
N THR A 134 -16.47 -7.24 9.08
CA THR A 134 -17.75 -7.81 9.54
C THR A 134 -18.65 -8.25 8.39
N ILE A 135 -18.61 -7.56 7.25
CA ILE A 135 -19.31 -7.96 6.01
C ILE A 135 -18.71 -9.23 5.40
N GLN A 136 -17.40 -9.40 5.43
CA GLN A 136 -16.71 -10.55 4.84
C GLN A 136 -16.91 -11.81 5.70
N ASP A 137 -16.75 -11.68 7.01
CA ASP A 137 -16.94 -12.77 7.99
C ASP A 137 -18.35 -13.33 8.03
N PHE A 138 -19.37 -12.51 7.72
CA PHE A 138 -20.73 -13.00 7.56
C PHE A 138 -20.83 -14.22 6.62
N TYR A 139 -20.04 -14.24 5.53
CA TYR A 139 -20.10 -15.33 4.56
C TYR A 139 -19.25 -16.55 4.95
N SER A 140 -18.20 -16.37 5.75
CA SER A 140 -17.42 -17.49 6.30
C SER A 140 -18.13 -18.14 7.49
N HIS A 141 -18.69 -17.36 8.41
CA HIS A 141 -19.18 -17.84 9.71
C HIS A 141 -20.69 -18.15 9.76
N SER A 142 -21.50 -17.68 8.80
CA SER A 142 -22.94 -18.00 8.71
C SER A 142 -23.26 -19.19 7.80
N ASN A 143 -24.51 -19.66 7.79
CA ASN A 143 -25.03 -20.64 6.83
C ASN A 143 -25.53 -20.04 5.50
N TRP A 144 -25.17 -18.78 5.17
CA TRP A 144 -25.73 -18.10 3.98
C TRP A 144 -25.51 -18.87 2.67
N VAL A 145 -24.35 -19.52 2.52
CA VAL A 145 -24.00 -20.34 1.34
C VAL A 145 -24.79 -21.65 1.34
N GLU A 146 -24.93 -22.30 2.49
CA GLU A 146 -25.65 -23.56 2.68
C GLU A 146 -27.17 -23.43 2.48
N LEU A 147 -27.73 -22.24 2.72
CA LEU A 147 -29.11 -21.89 2.34
C LEU A 147 -29.31 -21.81 0.82
N GLY A 148 -28.24 -21.94 0.03
CA GLY A 148 -28.29 -21.92 -1.44
C GLY A 148 -28.33 -20.52 -2.06
N ASN A 149 -28.03 -19.48 -1.28
CA ASN A 149 -27.98 -18.11 -1.81
C ASN A 149 -26.76 -17.93 -2.73
N THR A 150 -26.98 -17.24 -3.86
CA THR A 150 -25.95 -16.93 -4.86
C THR A 150 -25.69 -15.43 -5.00
N GLU A 151 -26.31 -14.62 -4.15
CA GLU A 151 -26.23 -13.15 -4.17
C GLU A 151 -25.86 -12.64 -2.76
N PRO A 152 -25.31 -11.42 -2.63
CA PRO A 152 -25.07 -10.79 -1.34
C PRO A 152 -26.35 -10.63 -0.51
N ASN A 153 -26.23 -10.80 0.81
CA ASN A 153 -27.31 -10.45 1.71
C ASN A 153 -27.43 -8.92 1.85
N SER A 154 -28.23 -8.28 0.99
CA SER A 154 -28.40 -6.83 1.03
C SER A 154 -28.97 -6.33 2.37
N ASP A 155 -29.67 -7.17 3.13
CA ASP A 155 -30.26 -6.83 4.41
C ASP A 155 -29.20 -6.79 5.55
N LEU A 156 -28.01 -7.38 5.36
CA LEU A 156 -26.88 -7.21 6.29
C LEU A 156 -26.40 -5.75 6.34
N ILE A 157 -26.47 -5.05 5.20
CA ILE A 157 -26.02 -3.67 5.03
C ILE A 157 -27.19 -2.68 5.17
N ARG A 158 -28.34 -3.01 4.57
CA ARG A 158 -29.49 -2.11 4.39
C ARG A 158 -30.62 -2.37 5.40
N ASN A 159 -31.48 -1.38 5.64
CA ASN A 159 -32.42 -1.26 6.78
C ASN A 159 -33.58 -2.28 6.89
N LYS A 160 -33.41 -3.57 6.55
CA LYS A 160 -34.38 -4.63 6.91
C LYS A 160 -33.87 -5.41 8.13
N PRO A 161 -34.61 -5.48 9.25
CA PRO A 161 -34.20 -6.26 10.41
C PRO A 161 -33.99 -7.76 10.09
N MET A 162 -32.77 -8.23 10.31
CA MET A 162 -32.38 -9.64 10.11
C MET A 162 -33.12 -10.61 11.06
N THR A 163 -33.71 -10.07 12.14
CA THR A 163 -34.59 -10.76 13.10
C THR A 163 -35.74 -11.53 12.45
N SER A 164 -36.15 -11.14 11.24
CA SER A 164 -37.27 -11.73 10.51
C SER A 164 -37.01 -13.12 9.93
N TYR A 165 -35.74 -13.48 9.67
CA TYR A 165 -35.35 -14.77 9.08
C TYR A 165 -34.17 -15.47 9.77
N MET A 166 -33.65 -14.91 10.86
CA MET A 166 -32.65 -15.59 11.69
C MET A 166 -33.24 -16.66 12.62
N SER A 167 -32.36 -17.55 13.04
CA SER A 167 -32.48 -18.53 14.11
C SER A 167 -32.82 -17.87 15.45
N THR A 168 -33.49 -18.60 16.33
CA THR A 168 -33.82 -18.16 17.71
C THR A 168 -33.13 -19.08 18.72
N PRO A 169 -32.81 -18.65 19.96
CA PRO A 169 -31.95 -19.43 20.87
C PRO A 169 -32.41 -20.87 21.14
N ASP A 170 -33.71 -21.13 21.12
CA ASP A 170 -34.35 -22.45 21.29
C ASP A 170 -34.36 -23.32 20.01
N GLN A 171 -34.12 -22.73 18.84
CA GLN A 171 -34.11 -23.46 17.57
C GLN A 171 -32.79 -24.22 17.36
N ARG A 172 -32.92 -25.53 17.11
CA ARG A 172 -31.83 -26.40 16.63
C ARG A 172 -31.43 -26.00 15.21
N SER A 173 -30.41 -25.15 15.10
CA SER A 173 -29.79 -24.78 13.82
C SER A 173 -28.70 -25.76 13.37
N CYS A 174 -28.22 -26.63 14.28
CA CYS A 174 -27.13 -27.57 14.00
C CYS A 174 -27.41 -29.03 14.39
N ARG A 175 -26.72 -29.91 13.68
CA ARG A 175 -26.65 -31.36 13.91
C ARG A 175 -25.19 -31.78 14.08
N SER A 176 -24.96 -32.96 14.64
CA SER A 176 -23.64 -33.58 14.62
C SER A 176 -23.22 -33.87 13.17
N CYS A 177 -21.97 -33.58 12.82
CA CYS A 177 -21.41 -34.00 11.53
C CYS A 177 -21.35 -35.53 11.44
N ASN A 178 -21.48 -36.05 10.23
CA ASN A 178 -21.34 -37.48 9.95
C ASN A 178 -19.87 -37.89 10.18
N VAL A 179 -19.63 -39.10 10.68
CA VAL A 179 -18.27 -39.62 10.93
C VAL A 179 -18.08 -40.95 10.20
N SER A 180 -17.23 -40.95 9.19
CA SER A 180 -16.83 -42.14 8.44
C SER A 180 -15.95 -43.06 9.31
N PRO A 181 -16.16 -44.39 9.32
CA PRO A 181 -15.31 -45.31 10.06
C PRO A 181 -13.84 -45.28 9.62
N LYS A 182 -12.90 -45.52 10.55
CA LYS A 182 -11.49 -45.73 10.21
C LYS A 182 -11.35 -46.87 9.18
N PRO A 183 -10.47 -46.76 8.17
CA PRO A 183 -10.13 -47.88 7.31
C PRO A 183 -9.55 -49.05 8.13
N PRO A 184 -9.89 -50.31 7.84
CA PRO A 184 -9.31 -51.46 8.52
C PRO A 184 -7.78 -51.48 8.41
N GLY A 185 -7.07 -51.69 9.53
CA GLY A 185 -5.61 -51.79 9.58
C GLY A 185 -4.84 -50.49 9.88
N TRP A 186 -5.54 -49.37 10.18
CA TRP A 186 -4.90 -48.10 10.57
C TRP A 186 -4.84 -47.93 12.10
N ASP A 187 -3.76 -48.44 12.70
CA ASP A 187 -3.51 -48.43 14.17
C ASP A 187 -2.66 -47.24 14.67
N SER A 188 -2.27 -46.29 13.80
CA SER A 188 -1.52 -45.12 14.26
C SER A 188 -2.42 -44.07 14.92
N ASP A 189 -2.00 -43.57 16.09
CA ASP A 189 -2.57 -42.38 16.74
C ASP A 189 -2.33 -41.06 15.97
N TRP A 190 -1.61 -41.12 14.84
CA TRP A 190 -1.31 -39.98 13.98
C TRP A 190 -2.43 -39.72 12.96
N PRO A 191 -2.77 -38.46 12.62
CA PRO A 191 -4.04 -38.18 11.96
C PRO A 191 -4.03 -38.30 10.43
N ILE A 192 -5.08 -38.91 9.90
CA ILE A 192 -5.48 -38.82 8.48
C ILE A 192 -6.09 -37.42 8.24
N PRO A 193 -5.85 -36.76 7.10
CA PRO A 193 -6.56 -35.53 6.75
C PRO A 193 -8.08 -35.66 6.89
N CYS A 194 -8.73 -34.61 7.41
CA CYS A 194 -10.18 -34.47 7.54
C CYS A 194 -10.94 -35.51 8.41
N LYS A 195 -10.27 -36.47 9.06
CA LYS A 195 -10.85 -37.44 10.03
C LYS A 195 -12.10 -38.25 9.58
N GLY A 196 -12.51 -38.17 8.32
CA GLY A 196 -13.83 -38.65 7.90
C GLY A 196 -15.00 -37.90 8.55
N ILE A 197 -14.77 -36.68 9.04
CA ILE A 197 -15.82 -35.84 9.62
C ILE A 197 -16.42 -35.00 8.49
N HIS A 198 -17.69 -35.26 8.20
CA HIS A 198 -18.45 -34.73 7.08
C HIS A 198 -19.52 -33.77 7.61
N CYS A 199 -19.23 -32.47 7.48
CA CYS A 199 -20.03 -31.38 8.03
C CYS A 199 -20.94 -30.68 7.01
N GLU A 200 -20.88 -31.07 5.74
CA GLU A 200 -21.65 -30.54 4.62
C GLU A 200 -23.18 -30.56 4.90
N GLU A 201 -23.64 -31.47 5.77
CA GLU A 201 -25.04 -31.63 6.16
C GLU A 201 -25.41 -31.10 7.56
N ASN A 202 -24.48 -30.50 8.31
CA ASN A 202 -24.73 -30.19 9.73
C ASN A 202 -25.74 -29.04 9.95
N THR A 203 -25.88 -28.14 8.97
CA THR A 203 -26.93 -27.10 8.86
C THR A 203 -27.99 -27.43 7.82
N ASN A 204 -27.82 -28.51 7.05
CA ASN A 204 -28.67 -28.83 5.91
C ASN A 204 -30.12 -29.10 6.33
N GLY A 205 -31.06 -28.43 5.64
CA GLY A 205 -32.48 -28.45 5.96
C GLY A 205 -32.91 -27.53 7.10
N PHE A 206 -32.01 -26.71 7.68
CA PHE A 206 -32.41 -25.60 8.56
C PHE A 206 -32.71 -24.34 7.71
N PRO A 207 -33.96 -23.85 7.65
CA PRO A 207 -34.40 -22.87 6.65
C PRO A 207 -34.19 -21.40 7.07
N LYS A 208 -33.36 -21.15 8.08
CA LYS A 208 -33.15 -19.84 8.70
C LYS A 208 -31.66 -19.53 8.79
N LEU A 209 -31.33 -18.24 8.92
CA LEU A 209 -29.95 -17.80 9.10
C LEU A 209 -29.42 -18.18 10.50
N THR A 210 -28.25 -18.82 10.56
CA THR A 210 -27.47 -19.16 11.77
C THR A 210 -25.99 -18.87 11.52
N SER A 211 -25.20 -18.66 12.56
CA SER A 211 -23.73 -18.68 12.50
C SER A 211 -23.13 -19.62 13.55
N GLY A 212 -21.80 -19.73 13.54
CA GLY A 212 -21.04 -20.45 14.54
C GLY A 212 -20.96 -19.68 15.85
N TYR A 213 -20.92 -20.39 16.98
CA TYR A 213 -20.56 -19.80 18.28
C TYR A 213 -19.08 -20.09 18.57
N TYR A 214 -18.28 -19.06 18.81
CA TYR A 214 -16.86 -19.19 19.17
C TYR A 214 -16.68 -19.38 20.69
N PRO A 215 -15.75 -20.24 21.18
CA PRO A 215 -15.48 -20.36 22.60
C PRO A 215 -14.54 -19.24 23.10
N GLY A 216 -15.10 -18.25 23.80
CA GLY A 216 -14.33 -17.18 24.46
C GLY A 216 -15.00 -15.81 24.41
N GLU A 217 -15.88 -15.60 23.42
CA GLU A 217 -16.58 -14.35 23.16
C GLU A 217 -17.67 -14.01 24.19
N ASP A 218 -18.13 -12.76 24.10
CA ASP A 218 -19.28 -12.18 24.81
C ASP A 218 -20.61 -12.93 24.59
N VAL A 219 -20.77 -13.64 23.46
CA VAL A 219 -21.99 -14.39 23.14
C VAL A 219 -21.82 -15.90 23.36
N LEU A 220 -22.28 -16.37 24.52
CA LEU A 220 -22.26 -17.79 24.90
C LEU A 220 -23.31 -18.61 24.12
N SER A 221 -22.89 -19.81 23.67
CA SER A 221 -23.79 -20.76 22.99
C SER A 221 -24.94 -21.22 23.88
N PRO A 222 -26.21 -21.05 23.46
CA PRO A 222 -27.40 -21.53 24.18
C PRO A 222 -27.41 -23.03 24.49
N GLY A 223 -26.73 -23.85 23.69
CA GLY A 223 -26.61 -25.29 23.89
C GLY A 223 -26.06 -26.06 22.68
N ASP A 224 -25.98 -27.38 22.81
CA ASP A 224 -25.38 -28.29 21.82
C ASP A 224 -26.16 -28.42 20.48
N TRP A 225 -27.31 -27.75 20.39
CA TRP A 225 -28.15 -27.69 19.20
C TRP A 225 -27.83 -26.51 18.26
N LYS A 226 -26.89 -25.65 18.67
CA LYS A 226 -26.33 -24.56 17.86
C LYS A 226 -25.01 -24.97 17.24
N CYS A 227 -24.65 -24.36 16.11
CA CYS A 227 -23.37 -24.62 15.48
C CYS A 227 -22.25 -23.94 16.26
N ARG A 228 -21.09 -24.58 16.37
CA ARG A 228 -19.87 -23.87 16.76
C ARG A 228 -19.25 -23.24 15.51
N HIS A 229 -18.38 -22.26 15.69
CA HIS A 229 -17.52 -21.78 14.60
C HIS A 229 -16.71 -22.96 14.04
N GLY A 230 -15.87 -23.58 14.88
CA GLY A 230 -15.28 -24.90 14.70
C GLY A 230 -13.87 -24.91 14.11
N GLY A 231 -13.28 -26.10 14.01
CA GLY A 231 -11.94 -26.29 13.45
C GLY A 231 -10.85 -26.47 14.51
N PHE A 232 -9.61 -26.55 14.03
CA PHE A 232 -8.45 -26.85 14.88
C PHE A 232 -8.09 -25.71 15.85
N ALA A 233 -8.21 -24.44 15.42
CA ALA A 233 -7.92 -23.27 16.24
C ALA A 233 -8.80 -23.23 17.51
N ASP A 234 -10.10 -23.36 17.31
CA ASP A 234 -11.16 -23.33 18.32
C ASP A 234 -11.13 -24.55 19.26
N LYS A 235 -10.41 -25.62 18.88
CA LYS A 235 -10.49 -26.96 19.47
C LYS A 235 -11.93 -27.51 19.52
N ALA A 236 -12.78 -27.01 18.63
CA ALA A 236 -14.21 -27.26 18.59
C ALA A 236 -14.57 -28.01 17.31
N TYR A 237 -15.17 -29.19 17.45
CA TYR A 237 -15.84 -29.88 16.36
C TYR A 237 -17.15 -30.48 16.87
N PRO A 238 -18.22 -30.53 16.07
CA PRO A 238 -18.35 -29.96 14.73
C PRO A 238 -18.51 -28.43 14.72
N GLY A 239 -18.50 -27.81 13.53
CA GLY A 239 -18.79 -26.38 13.34
C GLY A 239 -19.16 -26.03 11.90
N ILE A 240 -19.27 -24.74 11.58
CA ILE A 240 -19.84 -24.22 10.32
C ILE A 240 -18.87 -23.37 9.48
N ASN A 241 -17.76 -22.92 10.05
CA ASN A 241 -16.95 -21.89 9.39
C ASN A 241 -16.38 -22.36 8.04
N LYS A 242 -16.24 -21.39 7.14
CA LYS A 242 -15.74 -21.50 5.76
C LYS A 242 -14.49 -20.65 5.56
N ASP A 243 -13.81 -20.30 6.66
CA ASP A 243 -12.58 -19.51 6.64
C ASP A 243 -11.62 -20.12 5.63
N SER A 244 -11.49 -21.45 5.64
CA SER A 244 -10.43 -22.20 4.98
C SER A 244 -10.93 -23.19 3.95
N ASN A 245 -10.22 -23.35 2.82
CA ASN A 245 -10.41 -24.52 1.95
C ASN A 245 -9.79 -25.82 2.52
N ASN A 246 -9.16 -25.75 3.70
CA ASN A 246 -8.63 -26.91 4.39
C ASN A 246 -9.54 -27.36 5.55
N CYS A 247 -10.04 -28.58 5.42
CA CYS A 247 -10.92 -29.26 6.38
C CYS A 247 -10.40 -29.31 7.84
N TRP A 248 -9.10 -29.12 8.08
CA TRP A 248 -8.55 -29.01 9.43
C TRP A 248 -8.95 -27.72 10.13
N TRP A 249 -9.08 -26.64 9.36
CA TRP A 249 -9.34 -25.31 9.90
C TRP A 249 -10.82 -24.95 9.77
N SER A 250 -11.46 -25.45 8.72
CA SER A 250 -12.85 -25.14 8.42
C SER A 250 -13.66 -26.39 8.12
N PRO A 251 -14.70 -26.68 8.94
CA PRO A 251 -15.57 -27.83 8.71
C PRO A 251 -16.30 -27.80 7.35
N HIS A 252 -16.55 -26.61 6.78
CA HIS A 252 -17.24 -26.40 5.49
C HIS A 252 -16.28 -25.98 4.37
N SER A 253 -15.08 -26.55 4.36
CA SER A 253 -13.97 -26.06 3.55
C SER A 253 -14.22 -26.02 2.04
N ASP A 254 -15.08 -26.89 1.53
CA ASP A 254 -15.50 -26.94 0.13
C ASP A 254 -16.30 -25.70 -0.32
N LEU A 255 -16.87 -24.94 0.64
CA LEU A 255 -17.64 -23.72 0.39
C LEU A 255 -16.81 -22.43 0.50
N HIS A 256 -15.56 -22.48 0.97
CA HIS A 256 -14.66 -21.32 1.15
C HIS A 256 -14.68 -20.35 -0.05
N PHE A 257 -14.49 -20.88 -1.26
CA PHE A 257 -14.39 -20.05 -2.46
C PHE A 257 -15.72 -19.43 -2.90
N LYS A 258 -16.87 -19.98 -2.49
CA LYS A 258 -18.20 -19.39 -2.72
C LYS A 258 -18.48 -18.29 -1.69
N ALA A 259 -18.13 -18.55 -0.42
CA ALA A 259 -18.19 -17.55 0.63
C ALA A 259 -17.34 -16.31 0.28
N ALA A 260 -16.09 -16.50 -0.15
CA ALA A 260 -15.20 -15.40 -0.53
C ALA A 260 -15.70 -14.61 -1.76
N GLU A 261 -16.36 -15.26 -2.71
CA GLU A 261 -16.96 -14.60 -3.88
C GLU A 261 -18.14 -13.70 -3.47
N LEU A 262 -19.04 -14.21 -2.61
CA LEU A 262 -20.16 -13.42 -2.07
C LEU A 262 -19.69 -12.30 -1.13
N ALA A 263 -18.66 -12.55 -0.30
CA ALA A 263 -18.02 -11.55 0.55
C ALA A 263 -17.41 -10.40 -0.27
N MET A 264 -16.77 -10.71 -1.40
CA MET A 264 -16.23 -9.72 -2.33
C MET A 264 -17.35 -8.93 -3.03
N GLN A 265 -18.43 -9.57 -3.47
CA GLN A 265 -19.61 -8.89 -4.03
C GLN A 265 -20.32 -7.99 -2.99
N ALA A 266 -20.40 -8.42 -1.74
CA ALA A 266 -20.96 -7.61 -0.64
C ALA A 266 -20.05 -6.42 -0.30
N THR A 267 -18.73 -6.61 -0.35
CA THR A 267 -17.72 -5.54 -0.23
C THR A 267 -17.91 -4.50 -1.33
N MET A 268 -18.11 -4.93 -2.58
CA MET A 268 -18.43 -4.06 -3.72
C MET A 268 -19.76 -3.32 -3.53
N GLN A 269 -20.81 -3.99 -3.04
CA GLN A 269 -22.10 -3.37 -2.72
C GLN A 269 -21.98 -2.30 -1.61
N PHE A 270 -21.11 -2.51 -0.62
CA PHE A 270 -20.89 -1.52 0.44
C PHE A 270 -20.26 -0.22 -0.09
N PHE A 271 -19.32 -0.32 -1.04
CA PHE A 271 -18.79 0.84 -1.74
C PHE A 271 -19.87 1.54 -2.59
N ASP A 272 -20.75 0.80 -3.26
CA ASP A 272 -21.87 1.39 -4.02
C ASP A 272 -22.83 2.14 -3.08
N ASP A 273 -23.16 1.52 -1.94
CA ASP A 273 -24.03 2.09 -0.92
C ASP A 273 -23.42 3.36 -0.31
N ILE A 274 -22.08 3.49 -0.19
CA ILE A 274 -21.42 4.75 0.21
C ILE A 274 -21.45 5.78 -0.92
N LYS A 275 -21.16 5.39 -2.16
CA LYS A 275 -21.21 6.27 -3.34
C LYS A 275 -22.59 6.91 -3.51
N ASP A 276 -23.66 6.12 -3.36
CA ASP A 276 -25.02 6.61 -3.59
C ASP A 276 -25.47 7.56 -2.47
N ASP A 277 -25.14 7.26 -1.20
CA ASP A 277 -25.37 8.18 -0.07
C ASP A 277 -24.50 9.46 -0.14
N THR A 278 -23.36 9.42 -0.84
CA THR A 278 -22.47 10.59 -1.07
C THR A 278 -22.67 11.24 -2.44
N SER A 279 -23.70 10.88 -3.20
CA SER A 279 -23.98 11.37 -4.56
C SER A 279 -24.11 12.90 -4.68
N GLY A 280 -24.52 13.59 -3.60
CA GLY A 280 -24.55 15.05 -3.51
C GLY A 280 -23.19 15.73 -3.29
N ALA A 281 -22.12 14.96 -3.04
CA ALA A 281 -20.78 15.45 -2.73
C ALA A 281 -19.69 14.62 -3.43
N PRO A 282 -19.51 14.73 -4.77
CA PRO A 282 -18.59 13.87 -5.53
C PRO A 282 -17.12 13.85 -5.06
N LYS A 283 -16.66 14.92 -4.37
CA LYS A 283 -15.32 14.98 -3.76
C LYS A 283 -15.15 13.97 -2.61
N ALA A 284 -16.21 13.61 -1.89
CA ALA A 284 -16.16 12.60 -0.81
C ALA A 284 -15.70 11.23 -1.33
N LEU A 285 -16.23 10.80 -2.48
CA LEU A 285 -15.84 9.53 -3.10
C LEU A 285 -14.38 9.56 -3.59
N ARG A 286 -13.93 10.68 -4.17
CA ARG A 286 -12.52 10.87 -4.57
C ARG A 286 -11.59 10.78 -3.35
N LEU A 287 -11.94 11.42 -2.24
CA LEU A 287 -11.18 11.34 -0.99
C LEU A 287 -11.11 9.91 -0.45
N LEU A 288 -12.23 9.18 -0.40
CA LEU A 288 -12.25 7.78 0.04
C LEU A 288 -11.29 6.91 -0.79
N PHE A 289 -11.36 7.03 -2.12
CA PHE A 289 -10.58 6.23 -3.06
C PHE A 289 -9.13 6.71 -3.28
N GLY A 290 -8.68 7.79 -2.65
CA GLY A 290 -7.30 8.25 -2.71
C GLY A 290 -7.00 9.17 -3.88
N VAL A 291 -6.77 10.44 -3.58
CA VAL A 291 -6.38 11.50 -4.51
C VAL A 291 -5.22 12.31 -3.90
N PRO A 292 -4.45 13.06 -4.70
CA PRO A 292 -3.37 13.88 -4.17
C PRO A 292 -3.86 14.90 -3.12
N THR A 293 -3.01 15.20 -2.14
CA THR A 293 -3.10 16.43 -1.34
C THR A 293 -2.04 17.41 -1.84
N LEU A 294 -2.41 18.66 -2.08
CA LEU A 294 -1.47 19.75 -2.31
C LEU A 294 -1.29 20.52 -0.98
N ALA A 295 -0.06 20.55 -0.45
CA ALA A 295 0.21 21.18 0.83
C ALA A 295 1.39 22.15 0.79
N PHE A 296 1.17 23.37 1.31
CA PHE A 296 2.19 24.40 1.48
C PHE A 296 2.37 24.77 2.96
N ALA A 297 3.62 24.94 3.39
CA ALA A 297 3.97 25.68 4.61
C ALA A 297 4.71 26.96 4.18
N ILE A 298 4.15 28.14 4.46
CA ILE A 298 4.68 29.40 3.93
C ILE A 298 5.03 30.34 5.07
N ASP A 299 6.28 30.77 5.10
CA ASP A 299 6.78 31.82 5.96
C ASP A 299 6.12 33.17 5.59
N THR A 300 5.57 33.85 6.59
CA THR A 300 4.86 35.13 6.46
C THR A 300 5.53 36.26 7.26
N THR A 301 6.75 36.05 7.73
CA THR A 301 7.51 36.99 8.56
C THR A 301 7.94 38.22 7.76
N GLY A 302 8.33 39.30 8.44
CA GLY A 302 8.70 40.56 7.79
C GLY A 302 9.92 40.47 6.87
N SER A 303 10.78 39.46 7.01
CA SER A 303 11.93 39.24 6.12
C SER A 303 11.49 38.81 4.71
N MET A 304 10.33 38.15 4.57
CA MET A 304 9.82 37.64 3.30
C MET A 304 9.25 38.71 2.35
N ASP A 305 9.22 40.00 2.73
CA ASP A 305 8.50 41.08 2.02
C ASP A 305 8.84 41.22 0.52
N ASP A 306 10.12 41.12 0.14
CA ASP A 306 10.57 41.23 -1.26
C ASP A 306 10.42 39.93 -2.07
N VAL A 307 10.02 38.80 -1.44
CA VAL A 307 9.88 37.49 -2.11
C VAL A 307 8.48 36.87 -1.99
N ILE A 308 7.64 37.30 -1.04
CA ILE A 308 6.33 36.69 -0.77
C ILE A 308 5.40 36.74 -1.99
N ASP A 309 5.49 37.80 -2.81
CA ASP A 309 4.76 37.92 -4.09
C ASP A 309 5.16 36.84 -5.09
N ALA A 310 6.45 36.53 -5.17
CA ALA A 310 6.97 35.48 -6.05
C ALA A 310 6.66 34.07 -5.52
N VAL A 311 6.60 33.90 -4.19
CA VAL A 311 6.14 32.65 -3.55
C VAL A 311 4.63 32.43 -3.79
N ARG A 312 3.79 33.47 -3.57
CA ARG A 312 2.35 33.43 -3.90
C ARG A 312 2.12 33.07 -5.36
N THR A 313 2.80 33.74 -6.28
CA THR A 313 2.69 33.50 -7.73
C THR A 313 2.98 32.03 -8.09
N GLN A 314 4.01 31.42 -7.49
CA GLN A 314 4.33 30.02 -7.73
C GLN A 314 3.31 29.07 -7.12
N ALA A 315 2.90 29.30 -5.88
CA ALA A 315 1.91 28.46 -5.20
C ALA A 315 0.57 28.44 -5.97
N LEU A 316 0.15 29.58 -6.54
CA LEU A 316 -0.98 29.69 -7.45
C LEU A 316 -0.75 28.93 -8.76
N GLN A 317 0.36 29.17 -9.46
CA GLN A 317 0.69 28.44 -10.71
C GLN A 317 0.70 26.92 -10.53
N ILE A 318 1.17 26.44 -9.37
CA ILE A 318 1.14 25.02 -9.00
C ILE A 318 -0.30 24.54 -8.84
N ALA A 319 -1.13 25.25 -8.09
CA ALA A 319 -2.53 24.90 -7.88
C ALA A 319 -3.32 24.88 -9.20
N GLU A 320 -3.16 25.92 -10.02
CA GLU A 320 -3.73 26.02 -11.38
C GLU A 320 -3.29 24.85 -12.27
N SER A 321 -2.01 24.47 -12.25
CA SER A 321 -1.46 23.39 -13.09
C SER A 321 -2.04 21.99 -12.80
N LEU A 322 -2.63 21.81 -11.62
CA LEU A 322 -3.28 20.57 -11.20
C LEU A 322 -4.80 20.60 -11.38
N SER A 323 -5.38 21.71 -11.82
CA SER A 323 -6.83 21.85 -11.98
C SER A 323 -7.33 21.09 -13.22
N GLY A 324 -8.47 20.40 -13.09
CA GLY A 324 -9.16 19.76 -14.22
C GLY A 324 -8.47 18.54 -14.87
N ILE A 325 -7.41 18.00 -14.27
CA ILE A 325 -6.76 16.74 -14.67
C ILE A 325 -7.20 15.58 -13.75
N ASP A 326 -7.00 14.33 -14.18
CA ASP A 326 -7.36 13.14 -13.37
C ASP A 326 -6.71 13.13 -11.98
N ASN A 327 -5.51 13.72 -11.88
CA ASN A 327 -4.73 13.86 -10.64
C ASN A 327 -4.99 15.19 -9.89
N GLU A 328 -6.10 15.90 -10.16
CA GLU A 328 -6.49 17.08 -9.38
C GLU A 328 -6.60 16.73 -7.88
N PRO A 329 -5.96 17.52 -6.98
CA PRO A 329 -6.02 17.28 -5.55
C PRO A 329 -7.45 17.29 -5.00
N GLY A 330 -7.76 16.32 -4.15
CA GLY A 330 -9.02 16.33 -3.39
C GLY A 330 -8.97 17.18 -2.13
N LEU A 331 -7.76 17.47 -1.64
CA LEU A 331 -7.48 18.19 -0.41
C LEU A 331 -6.36 19.21 -0.63
N TYR A 332 -6.58 20.42 -0.14
CA TYR A 332 -5.66 21.54 -0.20
C TYR A 332 -5.36 22.03 1.21
N VAL A 333 -4.08 22.16 1.54
CA VAL A 333 -3.58 22.54 2.88
C VAL A 333 -2.62 23.71 2.76
N LEU A 334 -2.92 24.84 3.40
CA LEU A 334 -2.00 25.96 3.53
C LEU A 334 -1.76 26.22 5.01
N SER A 335 -0.49 26.14 5.43
CA SER A 335 -0.02 26.40 6.78
C SER A 335 0.91 27.63 6.79
N PRO A 336 0.37 28.84 6.92
CA PRO A 336 1.18 30.04 7.15
C PRO A 336 1.91 29.90 8.49
N PHE A 337 3.16 30.34 8.58
CA PHE A 337 3.86 30.47 9.86
C PHE A 337 4.56 31.81 10.01
N ASN A 338 4.75 32.20 11.27
CA ASN A 338 5.29 33.48 11.71
C ASN A 338 5.82 33.30 13.15
N ASP A 339 6.42 34.34 13.72
CA ASP A 339 6.75 34.43 15.15
C ASP A 339 6.05 35.64 15.78
N PRO A 340 5.43 35.51 16.97
CA PRO A 340 5.47 34.37 17.90
C PRO A 340 4.35 33.33 17.72
N SER A 341 3.71 33.24 16.54
CA SER A 341 2.58 32.34 16.33
C SER A 341 2.41 31.87 14.88
N THR A 342 1.97 30.63 14.69
CA THR A 342 1.64 30.03 13.40
C THR A 342 0.15 30.19 13.04
N GLY A 343 -0.16 30.03 11.76
CA GLY A 343 -1.53 29.97 11.23
C GLY A 343 -2.13 31.33 10.80
N PRO A 344 -3.45 31.36 10.50
CA PRO A 344 -4.39 30.24 10.59
C PRO A 344 -4.13 29.17 9.53
N LEU A 345 -4.26 27.89 9.94
CA LEU A 345 -4.21 26.75 9.02
C LEU A 345 -5.48 26.72 8.16
N THR A 346 -5.31 26.70 6.84
CA THR A 346 -6.40 26.50 5.87
C THR A 346 -6.40 25.05 5.41
N VAL A 347 -7.55 24.38 5.53
CA VAL A 347 -7.76 23.01 5.03
C VAL A 347 -9.10 23.00 4.29
N THR A 348 -9.05 22.73 2.99
CA THR A 348 -10.24 22.82 2.12
C THR A 348 -10.21 21.78 1.01
N THR A 349 -11.37 21.43 0.48
CA THR A 349 -11.50 20.66 -0.77
C THR A 349 -11.79 21.57 -1.97
N ASP A 350 -11.94 22.88 -1.75
CA ASP A 350 -12.23 23.90 -2.76
C ASP A 350 -10.95 24.64 -3.17
N LEU A 351 -10.61 24.52 -4.46
CA LEU A 351 -9.45 25.16 -5.08
C LEU A 351 -9.54 26.69 -5.00
N ALA A 352 -10.72 27.28 -5.24
CA ALA A 352 -10.87 28.74 -5.22
C ALA A 352 -10.61 29.31 -3.81
N ALA A 353 -11.12 28.65 -2.77
CA ALA A 353 -10.86 29.03 -1.38
C ALA A 353 -9.38 28.88 -0.98
N PHE A 354 -8.64 27.97 -1.63
CA PHE A 354 -7.20 27.79 -1.42
C PHE A 354 -6.39 28.85 -2.17
N GLU A 355 -6.73 29.16 -3.42
CA GLU A 355 -6.16 30.26 -4.21
C GLU A 355 -6.39 31.62 -3.54
N ASP A 356 -7.58 31.87 -3.00
CA ASP A 356 -7.88 33.04 -2.17
C ASP A 356 -7.01 33.08 -0.91
N ALA A 357 -6.82 31.95 -0.21
CA ALA A 357 -5.99 31.89 0.98
C ALA A 357 -4.51 32.18 0.68
N ILE A 358 -3.97 31.67 -0.43
CA ILE A 358 -2.61 31.99 -0.92
C ILE A 358 -2.53 33.48 -1.31
N SER A 359 -3.52 33.98 -2.05
CA SER A 359 -3.55 35.37 -2.54
C SER A 359 -3.59 36.39 -1.40
N ASN A 360 -4.17 36.05 -0.25
CA ASN A 360 -4.24 36.91 0.93
C ASN A 360 -3.00 36.85 1.85
N LEU A 361 -1.97 36.05 1.52
CA LEU A 361 -0.72 36.06 2.29
C LEU A 361 0.02 37.40 2.13
N GLY A 362 0.61 37.88 3.22
CA GLY A 362 1.48 39.06 3.25
C GLY A 362 2.59 38.87 4.29
N ALA A 363 3.71 39.56 4.07
CA ALA A 363 4.87 39.52 4.95
C ALA A 363 4.77 40.59 6.05
N ALA A 364 4.80 40.17 7.32
CA ALA A 364 4.82 41.07 8.48
C ALA A 364 5.26 40.31 9.73
N GLY A 365 5.72 41.02 10.77
CA GLY A 365 6.07 40.37 12.05
C GLY A 365 7.41 39.62 11.99
N GLY A 366 7.48 38.45 12.62
CA GLY A 366 8.71 37.72 12.93
C GLY A 366 9.46 38.36 14.10
N GLY A 367 9.95 39.59 13.89
CA GLY A 367 10.63 40.39 14.92
C GLY A 367 12.06 39.95 15.22
N ASP A 368 12.27 38.67 15.54
CA ASP A 368 13.59 38.05 15.67
C ASP A 368 13.66 36.67 14.99
N CYS A 369 14.61 36.50 14.08
CA CYS A 369 14.95 35.21 13.52
C CYS A 369 15.77 34.38 14.55
N PRO A 370 15.62 33.03 14.60
CA PRO A 370 14.94 32.17 13.60
C PRO A 370 13.42 32.03 13.83
N GLU A 371 12.72 31.24 13.02
CA GLU A 371 11.24 31.24 12.90
C GLU A 371 10.55 29.90 13.27
N LEU A 372 9.22 29.88 13.47
CA LEU A 372 8.44 28.70 13.93
C LEU A 372 8.06 27.68 12.82
N ALA A 373 9.04 27.31 12.00
CA ALA A 373 8.82 26.50 10.79
C ALA A 373 8.39 25.04 11.07
N PHE A 374 8.91 24.38 12.12
CA PHE A 374 8.54 22.97 12.39
C PHE A 374 7.12 22.83 12.93
N ALA A 375 6.63 23.79 13.71
CA ALA A 375 5.24 23.86 14.15
C ALA A 375 4.29 24.09 12.96
N GLY A 376 4.67 24.98 12.02
CA GLY A 376 3.95 25.17 10.75
C GLY A 376 3.88 23.90 9.91
N MET A 377 4.99 23.19 9.73
CA MET A 377 5.03 21.91 9.02
C MET A 377 4.21 20.82 9.74
N LEU A 378 4.31 20.72 11.07
CA LEU A 378 3.58 19.72 11.85
C LEU A 378 2.07 19.93 11.72
N ALA A 379 1.59 21.18 11.84
CA ALA A 379 0.18 21.51 11.63
C ALA A 379 -0.35 21.10 10.24
N ALA A 380 0.48 21.17 9.19
CA ALA A 380 0.13 20.67 7.86
C ALA A 380 0.13 19.12 7.81
N VAL A 381 1.21 18.47 8.26
CA VAL A 381 1.35 17.00 8.28
C VAL A 381 0.23 16.33 9.07
N ASP A 382 -0.27 16.97 10.12
CA ASP A 382 -1.38 16.50 10.95
C ASP A 382 -2.67 16.27 10.14
N VAL A 383 -2.98 17.14 9.18
CA VAL A 383 -4.22 17.12 8.38
C VAL A 383 -4.05 16.55 6.96
N MET A 384 -2.82 16.44 6.47
CA MET A 384 -2.53 15.86 5.14
C MET A 384 -2.88 14.36 5.06
N ASP A 385 -3.31 13.93 3.87
CA ASP A 385 -3.48 12.51 3.51
C ASP A 385 -2.13 11.81 3.31
N VAL A 386 -2.10 10.48 3.42
CA VAL A 386 -0.88 9.66 3.29
C VAL A 386 -0.24 9.75 1.89
N ASP A 387 1.04 9.39 1.80
CA ASP A 387 1.90 9.50 0.60
C ASP A 387 2.02 10.91 0.00
N SER A 388 1.56 11.96 0.68
CA SER A 388 1.50 13.33 0.12
C SER A 388 2.83 14.10 0.17
N GLY A 389 2.89 15.22 -0.55
CA GLY A 389 4.05 16.12 -0.56
C GLY A 389 3.74 17.41 0.21
N LEU A 390 4.65 17.81 1.10
CA LEU A 390 4.63 19.13 1.75
C LEU A 390 5.75 19.99 1.18
N LEU A 391 5.40 21.21 0.79
CA LEU A 391 6.30 22.20 0.21
C LEU A 391 6.46 23.36 1.19
N LEU A 392 7.66 23.55 1.76
CA LEU A 392 7.97 24.67 2.64
C LEU A 392 8.76 25.76 1.91
N PHE A 393 8.37 27.02 2.12
CA PHE A 393 9.08 28.23 1.67
C PHE A 393 9.41 29.11 2.87
N THR A 394 10.67 29.50 3.04
CA THR A 394 11.17 30.37 4.12
C THR A 394 12.46 31.08 3.71
N ASP A 395 12.85 32.12 4.43
CA ASP A 395 14.17 32.73 4.34
C ASP A 395 14.95 32.71 5.67
N ALA A 396 14.51 31.89 6.64
CA ALA A 396 15.11 31.75 7.96
C ALA A 396 15.33 30.28 8.41
N ASP A 397 16.27 30.08 9.33
CA ASP A 397 16.39 28.84 10.10
C ASP A 397 15.19 28.65 11.04
N ALA A 398 15.03 27.46 11.63
CA ALA A 398 13.91 27.16 12.52
C ALA A 398 14.25 27.25 14.02
N LYS A 399 13.51 28.10 14.74
CA LYS A 399 13.61 28.36 16.20
C LYS A 399 13.12 27.16 17.02
N ASP A 400 12.23 26.35 16.44
CA ASP A 400 11.55 25.19 17.02
C ASP A 400 12.10 23.83 16.53
N SER A 401 13.37 23.79 16.11
CA SER A 401 14.05 22.58 15.62
C SER A 401 14.03 21.37 16.57
N ASN A 402 13.71 21.56 17.86
CA ASN A 402 13.42 20.47 18.79
C ASN A 402 12.21 19.60 18.39
N LEU A 403 11.30 20.09 17.53
CA LEU A 403 10.16 19.36 16.99
C LEU A 403 10.54 18.45 15.81
N MET A 404 11.76 18.55 15.27
CA MET A 404 12.21 17.81 14.07
C MET A 404 11.97 16.30 14.15
N LEU A 405 12.24 15.66 15.29
CA LEU A 405 12.05 14.21 15.44
C LEU A 405 10.56 13.82 15.48
N GLN A 406 9.70 14.67 16.05
CA GLN A 406 8.25 14.45 16.05
C GLN A 406 7.68 14.59 14.63
N LEU A 407 8.09 15.64 13.91
CA LEU A 407 7.72 15.84 12.51
C LEU A 407 8.21 14.68 11.64
N LEU A 408 9.46 14.23 11.81
CA LEU A 408 10.02 13.10 11.06
C LEU A 408 9.24 11.82 11.31
N ALA A 409 8.95 11.48 12.57
CA ALA A 409 8.19 10.28 12.90
C ALA A 409 6.80 10.29 12.25
N LYS A 410 6.07 11.40 12.36
CA LYS A 410 4.72 11.54 11.81
C LYS A 410 4.70 11.60 10.28
N ALA A 411 5.70 12.25 9.67
CA ALA A 411 5.86 12.25 8.23
C ALA A 411 6.23 10.86 7.68
N GLN A 412 7.06 10.08 8.40
CA GLN A 412 7.36 8.70 8.01
C GLN A 412 6.16 7.76 8.19
N GLU A 413 5.39 7.90 9.29
CA GLU A 413 4.13 7.18 9.53
C GLU A 413 3.13 7.40 8.39
N LYS A 414 2.89 8.66 8.02
CA LYS A 414 2.01 9.03 6.88
C LYS A 414 2.69 8.88 5.51
N ARG A 415 3.97 8.50 5.44
CA ARG A 415 4.80 8.47 4.22
C ARG A 415 4.81 9.79 3.42
N ILE A 416 4.66 10.91 4.12
CA ILE A 416 4.70 12.26 3.55
C ILE A 416 6.15 12.67 3.25
N SER A 417 6.38 13.15 2.03
CA SER A 417 7.66 13.74 1.63
C SER A 417 7.66 15.25 1.92
N ILE A 418 8.64 15.72 2.69
CA ILE A 418 8.80 17.15 3.02
C ILE A 418 9.93 17.73 2.17
N SER A 419 9.62 18.74 1.36
CA SER A 419 10.58 19.49 0.56
C SER A 419 10.64 20.94 1.02
N VAL A 420 11.84 21.45 1.23
CA VAL A 420 12.12 22.77 1.82
C VAL A 420 12.91 23.61 0.83
N PHE A 421 12.41 24.81 0.56
CA PHE A 421 13.03 25.85 -0.26
C PHE A 421 13.39 27.03 0.66
N THR A 422 14.69 27.24 0.85
CA THR A 422 15.25 28.35 1.64
C THR A 422 15.78 29.45 0.73
N TYR A 423 15.49 30.70 1.06
CA TYR A 423 16.00 31.87 0.36
C TYR A 423 17.03 32.62 1.21
N ALA A 424 18.10 33.13 0.60
CA ALA A 424 19.12 33.89 1.32
C ALA A 424 18.53 35.17 1.92
N SER A 425 18.86 35.48 3.18
CA SER A 425 18.40 36.68 3.89
C SER A 425 19.47 37.19 4.85
N ASP A 426 19.23 38.36 5.46
CA ASP A 426 20.05 38.84 6.58
C ASP A 426 19.76 38.12 7.92
N CYS A 427 18.77 37.22 7.95
CA CYS A 427 18.51 36.30 9.07
C CYS A 427 19.45 35.09 9.12
N GLU A 428 20.29 34.87 8.11
CA GLU A 428 21.42 33.95 8.24
C GLU A 428 22.47 34.51 9.22
N ASP A 429 22.81 33.73 10.25
CA ASP A 429 23.80 34.12 11.27
C ASP A 429 25.11 34.62 10.62
N SER A 430 25.75 35.62 11.21
CA SER A 430 26.98 36.22 10.67
C SER A 430 28.16 35.24 10.61
N ALA A 431 28.11 34.14 11.37
CA ALA A 431 29.03 33.00 11.24
C ALA A 431 28.65 32.01 10.12
N MET A 432 27.41 32.07 9.62
CA MET A 432 26.82 31.25 8.56
C MET A 432 26.99 31.87 7.16
N LYS A 433 27.07 33.21 7.07
CA LYS A 433 27.33 34.01 5.83
C LYS A 433 28.60 33.63 5.02
N ARG A 434 29.32 32.54 5.34
CA ARG A 434 30.56 32.15 4.64
C ARG A 434 30.98 30.67 4.66
N SER A 435 30.16 29.70 5.09
CA SER A 435 30.66 28.33 5.37
C SER A 435 29.78 27.16 4.89
N THR A 436 29.85 26.89 3.58
CA THR A 436 29.70 25.56 2.95
C THR A 436 28.32 24.90 3.00
N ILE A 437 27.87 24.38 1.84
CA ILE A 437 26.64 23.57 1.68
C ILE A 437 26.55 22.39 2.65
N VAL A 438 27.69 21.87 3.11
CA VAL A 438 27.77 20.89 4.21
C VAL A 438 26.92 21.32 5.41
N LYS A 439 27.05 22.56 5.89
CA LYS A 439 26.26 23.06 7.03
C LYS A 439 24.77 23.22 6.71
N ARG A 440 24.42 23.52 5.45
CA ARG A 440 23.01 23.67 5.03
C ARG A 440 22.32 22.32 4.77
N VAL A 441 23.04 21.29 4.32
CA VAL A 441 22.50 19.92 4.17
C VAL A 441 22.48 19.16 5.51
N ASP A 442 23.39 19.49 6.44
CA ASP A 442 23.42 18.92 7.78
C ASP A 442 22.52 19.68 8.79
N ASN A 443 21.83 20.77 8.40
CA ASN A 443 20.88 21.48 9.26
C ASN A 443 19.55 20.71 9.42
N ALA A 444 18.66 21.20 10.29
CA ALA A 444 17.40 20.53 10.59
C ALA A 444 16.50 20.34 9.34
N TYR A 445 16.51 21.28 8.39
CA TYR A 445 15.78 21.18 7.12
C TYR A 445 16.36 20.11 6.20
N GLY A 446 17.69 20.08 6.04
CA GLY A 446 18.37 19.04 5.28
C GLY A 446 18.11 17.64 5.86
N GLN A 447 18.11 17.51 7.19
CA GLN A 447 17.80 16.26 7.89
C GLN A 447 16.34 15.81 7.74
N ILE A 448 15.34 16.70 7.86
CA ILE A 448 13.93 16.31 7.68
C ILE A 448 13.67 15.90 6.22
N CYS A 449 14.08 16.72 5.24
CA CYS A 449 13.97 16.36 3.82
C CYS A 449 14.66 15.02 3.53
N ALA A 450 15.85 14.80 4.11
CA ALA A 450 16.57 13.57 3.91
C ALA A 450 15.87 12.35 4.54
N GLY A 451 15.25 12.49 5.71
CA GLY A 451 14.53 11.41 6.39
C GLY A 451 13.21 11.03 5.71
N THR A 452 12.52 12.01 5.12
CA THR A 452 11.23 11.83 4.42
C THR A 452 11.37 11.56 2.93
N GLY A 453 12.56 11.73 2.35
CA GLY A 453 12.79 11.56 0.91
C GLY A 453 12.40 12.74 0.03
N GLY A 454 12.23 13.93 0.61
CA GLY A 454 11.96 15.16 -0.13
C GLY A 454 13.22 15.95 -0.47
N LEU A 455 13.03 17.12 -1.06
CA LEU A 455 14.10 17.97 -1.59
C LEU A 455 14.46 19.08 -0.62
N TYR A 456 15.73 19.20 -0.24
CA TYR A 456 16.26 20.43 0.36
C TYR A 456 16.86 21.31 -0.74
N ARG A 457 16.50 22.60 -0.76
CA ARG A 457 17.02 23.62 -1.68
C ARG A 457 17.32 24.91 -0.94
N THR A 458 18.36 25.58 -1.40
CA THR A 458 18.78 26.91 -0.97
C THR A 458 19.11 27.74 -2.21
N GLY A 459 18.86 29.04 -2.19
CA GLY A 459 19.14 29.90 -3.34
C GLY A 459 19.07 31.40 -3.02
N PRO A 460 19.61 32.26 -3.88
CA PRO A 460 19.46 33.70 -3.76
C PRO A 460 18.00 34.12 -4.01
N ARG A 461 17.57 35.23 -3.41
CA ARG A 461 16.21 35.79 -3.57
C ARG A 461 15.82 36.06 -5.03
N SER A 462 16.81 36.39 -5.86
CA SER A 462 16.64 36.58 -7.31
C SER A 462 16.24 35.32 -8.08
N GLU A 463 16.42 34.13 -7.51
CA GLU A 463 16.11 32.84 -8.13
C GLU A 463 14.82 32.21 -7.59
N VAL A 464 14.06 32.92 -6.74
CA VAL A 464 12.77 32.45 -6.19
C VAL A 464 11.86 31.93 -7.30
N ALA A 465 11.72 32.66 -8.42
CA ALA A 465 10.87 32.28 -9.55
C ALA A 465 11.34 31.04 -10.34
N ASN A 466 12.54 30.51 -10.09
CA ASN A 466 13.13 29.40 -10.84
C ASN A 466 12.88 28.02 -10.17
N VAL A 467 12.26 27.96 -8.98
CA VAL A 467 12.12 26.68 -8.25
C VAL A 467 10.93 25.83 -8.70
N THR A 468 9.99 26.37 -9.48
CA THR A 468 8.81 25.65 -10.01
C THR A 468 9.15 24.30 -10.65
N SER A 469 10.23 24.24 -11.45
CA SER A 469 10.69 23.00 -12.10
C SER A 469 10.99 21.87 -11.10
N PHE A 470 11.50 22.20 -9.90
CA PHE A 470 11.78 21.22 -8.85
C PHE A 470 10.50 20.76 -8.15
N ILE A 471 9.49 21.63 -8.08
CA ILE A 471 8.24 21.40 -7.36
C ILE A 471 7.31 20.47 -8.14
N GLU A 472 7.29 20.54 -9.48
CA GLU A 472 6.52 19.62 -10.34
C GLU A 472 6.64 18.16 -9.88
N ASN A 473 7.85 17.73 -9.51
CA ASN A 473 8.10 16.35 -9.10
C ASN A 473 7.52 16.00 -7.72
N VAL A 474 7.42 16.94 -6.79
CA VAL A 474 6.86 16.69 -5.44
C VAL A 474 5.35 16.41 -5.51
N ILE A 475 4.68 16.98 -6.52
CA ILE A 475 3.22 16.88 -6.72
C ILE A 475 2.83 15.87 -7.83
N THR A 476 3.78 15.41 -8.64
CA THR A 476 3.51 14.47 -9.74
C THR A 476 3.14 13.09 -9.19
N THR A 477 1.93 12.63 -9.52
CA THR A 477 1.46 11.27 -9.18
C THR A 477 2.23 10.22 -9.98
N ASP A 478 2.49 9.06 -9.37
CA ASP A 478 3.30 7.97 -9.94
C ASP A 478 4.74 8.35 -10.33
N LEU A 479 5.30 9.38 -9.66
CA LEU A 479 6.74 9.62 -9.65
C LEU A 479 7.44 8.65 -8.68
N GLY A 480 8.32 7.79 -9.19
CA GLY A 480 9.16 6.90 -8.40
C GLY A 480 10.60 7.41 -8.29
N THR A 481 11.23 7.31 -7.12
CA THR A 481 12.68 7.48 -7.01
C THR A 481 13.40 6.32 -7.70
N ILE A 482 14.36 6.61 -8.58
CA ILE A 482 15.19 5.62 -9.29
C ILE A 482 16.51 5.43 -8.52
N ILE A 483 17.15 6.53 -8.14
CA ILE A 483 18.38 6.55 -7.34
C ILE A 483 18.44 7.80 -6.49
N ARG A 484 18.98 7.64 -5.28
CA ARG A 484 19.27 8.73 -4.34
C ARG A 484 20.63 8.48 -3.70
N VAL A 485 21.51 9.48 -3.81
CA VAL A 485 22.91 9.45 -3.36
C VAL A 485 23.22 10.71 -2.57
N GLN A 486 23.88 10.58 -1.42
CA GLN A 486 24.47 11.66 -0.64
C GLN A 486 25.91 11.24 -0.29
N ASP A 487 26.89 11.95 -0.85
CA ASP A 487 28.30 11.51 -0.85
C ASP A 487 29.24 12.71 -1.08
N LYS A 488 30.55 12.48 -1.03
CA LYS A 488 31.62 13.46 -1.20
C LYS A 488 32.50 13.13 -2.42
N LEU A 489 32.91 14.16 -3.14
CA LEU A 489 33.94 14.12 -4.17
C LEU A 489 35.25 14.73 -3.64
N ASP A 490 36.35 14.01 -3.81
CA ASP A 490 37.72 14.44 -3.45
C ASP A 490 38.49 15.05 -4.64
N GLY A 491 37.93 14.94 -5.84
CA GLY A 491 38.53 15.33 -7.12
C GLY A 491 38.36 14.25 -8.19
N SER A 492 38.15 13.00 -7.78
CA SER A 492 37.81 11.89 -8.67
C SER A 492 36.31 11.95 -9.01
N ALA A 493 35.94 11.81 -10.28
CA ALA A 493 34.53 11.72 -10.66
C ALA A 493 33.91 10.40 -10.15
N LYS A 494 32.61 10.43 -9.83
CA LYS A 494 31.81 9.24 -9.48
C LYS A 494 30.76 9.01 -10.56
N GLU A 495 30.61 7.75 -10.98
CA GLU A 495 29.64 7.34 -11.99
C GLU A 495 28.50 6.53 -11.38
N PHE A 496 27.29 6.77 -11.87
CA PHE A 496 26.07 6.10 -11.45
C PHE A 496 25.26 5.67 -12.68
N ASP A 497 24.80 4.43 -12.68
CA ASP A 497 23.86 3.92 -13.70
C ASP A 497 22.43 4.25 -13.27
N VAL A 498 21.70 4.95 -14.14
CA VAL A 498 20.29 5.31 -13.95
C VAL A 498 19.45 4.56 -15.00
N PRO A 499 18.83 3.43 -14.63
CA PRO A 499 18.01 2.65 -15.55
C PRO A 499 16.62 3.27 -15.74
N VAL A 500 16.25 3.51 -17.00
CA VAL A 500 14.95 4.00 -17.45
C VAL A 500 14.21 2.85 -18.14
N ASP A 501 13.11 2.40 -17.54
CA ASP A 501 12.27 1.31 -18.05
C ASP A 501 11.41 1.70 -19.26
N SER A 502 10.83 0.67 -19.90
CA SER A 502 10.02 0.82 -21.12
C SER A 502 8.66 1.50 -20.94
N TYR A 503 8.34 1.95 -19.73
CA TYR A 503 7.06 2.59 -19.37
C TYR A 503 7.24 4.01 -18.81
N MET A 504 8.49 4.49 -18.73
CA MET A 504 8.79 5.81 -18.17
C MET A 504 8.46 6.93 -19.17
N THR A 505 7.60 7.86 -18.75
CA THR A 505 7.12 9.00 -19.57
C THR A 505 7.87 10.30 -19.29
N LYS A 506 8.52 10.42 -18.12
CA LYS A 506 9.36 11.55 -17.72
C LYS A 506 10.47 11.01 -16.82
N VAL A 507 11.73 11.40 -17.06
CA VAL A 507 12.85 11.17 -16.13
C VAL A 507 13.44 12.50 -15.71
N THR A 508 13.74 12.64 -14.42
CA THR A 508 14.45 13.81 -13.87
C THR A 508 15.79 13.39 -13.30
N PHE A 509 16.80 14.23 -13.49
CA PHE A 509 18.08 14.21 -12.81
C PHE A 509 18.23 15.52 -12.04
N SER A 510 18.55 15.43 -10.75
CA SER A 510 18.73 16.60 -9.90
C SER A 510 19.97 16.47 -9.04
N LEU A 511 20.89 17.41 -9.19
CA LEU A 511 22.12 17.55 -8.42
C LEU A 511 22.02 18.76 -7.49
N LEU A 512 22.54 18.63 -6.28
CA LEU A 512 22.80 19.70 -5.32
C LEU A 512 24.25 19.58 -4.85
N GLY A 513 24.99 20.67 -4.89
CA GLY A 513 26.39 20.80 -4.45
C GLY A 513 27.12 21.89 -5.23
N ALA A 514 27.80 22.79 -4.52
CA ALA A 514 28.66 23.81 -5.14
C ALA A 514 29.96 23.17 -5.62
N GLY A 515 30.44 23.61 -6.78
CA GLY A 515 31.70 23.13 -7.36
C GLY A 515 31.67 21.68 -7.86
N VAL A 516 30.47 21.08 -7.99
CA VAL A 516 30.27 19.80 -8.67
C VAL A 516 29.48 19.99 -9.97
N LYS A 517 29.65 19.07 -10.92
CA LYS A 517 29.06 19.12 -12.26
C LYS A 517 28.35 17.81 -12.59
N LEU A 518 27.27 17.90 -13.34
CA LEU A 518 26.46 16.79 -13.82
C LEU A 518 26.70 16.57 -15.31
N GLU A 519 27.17 15.39 -15.70
CA GLU A 519 27.28 14.95 -17.09
C GLU A 519 26.47 13.66 -17.27
N ILE A 520 25.73 13.54 -18.39
CA ILE A 520 24.79 12.44 -18.62
C ILE A 520 24.99 11.86 -20.01
N THR A 521 25.33 10.58 -20.08
CA THR A 521 25.38 9.82 -21.32
C THR A 521 24.06 9.07 -21.51
N THR A 522 23.42 9.22 -22.67
CA THR A 522 22.18 8.52 -23.05
C THR A 522 22.44 7.04 -23.36
N PRO A 523 21.40 6.17 -23.39
CA PRO A 523 21.57 4.73 -23.62
C PRO A 523 22.22 4.34 -24.95
N ASP A 524 22.22 5.24 -25.94
CA ASP A 524 22.91 5.06 -27.23
C ASP A 524 24.39 5.49 -27.21
N GLY A 525 24.94 5.82 -26.03
CA GLY A 525 26.33 6.18 -25.82
C GLY A 525 26.70 7.64 -26.16
N LYS A 526 25.71 8.49 -26.45
CA LYS A 526 25.95 9.93 -26.72
C LYS A 526 25.85 10.77 -25.45
N GLN A 527 26.49 11.94 -25.42
CA GLN A 527 26.22 12.93 -24.36
C GLN A 527 24.83 13.55 -24.57
N LEU A 528 24.05 13.64 -23.50
CA LEU A 528 22.71 14.23 -23.49
C LEU A 528 22.80 15.69 -23.95
N GLN A 529 22.12 16.01 -25.04
CA GLN A 529 21.99 17.39 -25.49
C GLN A 529 21.10 18.13 -24.50
N LEU A 530 21.58 19.26 -23.97
CA LEU A 530 20.90 20.02 -22.91
C LEU A 530 19.86 21.02 -23.43
N GLU A 531 19.60 20.99 -24.74
CA GLU A 531 18.68 21.86 -25.47
C GLU A 531 17.92 20.99 -26.49
N GLY A 532 16.58 21.05 -26.46
CA GLY A 532 15.74 20.21 -27.32
C GLY A 532 14.27 20.19 -26.88
N ILE A 533 13.39 19.70 -27.75
CA ILE A 533 11.97 19.50 -27.43
C ILE A 533 11.86 18.44 -26.33
N GLY A 534 11.04 18.72 -25.30
CA GLY A 534 10.84 17.81 -24.16
C GLY A 534 11.95 17.85 -23.11
N ILE A 535 12.91 18.78 -23.20
CA ILE A 535 13.96 18.99 -22.20
C ILE A 535 13.66 20.25 -21.40
N THR A 536 13.56 20.11 -20.08
CA THR A 536 13.50 21.23 -19.13
C THR A 536 14.79 21.27 -18.32
N LYS A 537 15.41 22.45 -18.21
CA LYS A 537 16.72 22.63 -17.59
C LYS A 537 16.72 23.88 -16.72
N THR A 538 17.12 23.70 -15.46
CA THR A 538 17.35 24.80 -14.52
C THR A 538 18.73 24.60 -13.89
N ILE A 539 19.64 25.56 -14.07
CA ILE A 539 20.95 25.58 -13.40
C ILE A 539 20.98 26.82 -12.51
N LEU A 540 21.28 26.59 -11.24
CA LEU A 540 21.51 27.61 -10.21
C LEU A 540 22.98 27.53 -9.77
N GLU A 541 23.46 28.41 -8.88
CA GLU A 541 24.87 28.46 -8.45
C GLU A 541 25.38 27.11 -7.89
N ASP A 542 24.53 26.39 -7.16
CA ASP A 542 24.88 25.14 -6.49
C ASP A 542 24.00 23.94 -6.88
N SER A 543 23.17 24.06 -7.91
CA SER A 543 22.28 22.97 -8.31
C SER A 543 22.00 22.89 -9.79
N THR A 544 21.68 21.68 -10.24
CA THR A 544 21.29 21.38 -11.61
C THR A 544 20.04 20.52 -11.59
N TYR A 545 19.03 20.92 -12.34
CA TYR A 545 17.82 20.17 -12.62
C TYR A 545 17.72 19.94 -14.13
N LEU A 546 17.50 18.70 -14.52
CA LEU A 546 17.27 18.28 -15.89
C LEU A 546 16.09 17.31 -15.91
N SER A 547 15.03 17.64 -16.63
CA SER A 547 13.90 16.75 -16.89
C SER A 547 13.83 16.46 -18.39
N LEU A 548 13.66 15.18 -18.75
CA LEU A 548 13.50 14.68 -20.11
C LEU A 548 12.15 13.96 -20.22
N SER A 549 11.27 14.47 -21.08
CA SER A 549 10.00 13.87 -21.44
C SER A 549 10.17 12.80 -22.52
N SER A 550 9.41 11.72 -22.44
CA SER A 550 9.48 10.54 -23.31
C SER A 550 10.92 10.01 -23.51
N PRO A 551 11.67 9.73 -22.43
CA PRO A 551 13.06 9.31 -22.52
C PRO A 551 13.21 7.96 -23.25
N PRO A 552 14.18 7.81 -24.16
CA PRO A 552 14.57 6.49 -24.67
C PRO A 552 14.90 5.52 -23.51
N PRO A 553 14.29 4.31 -23.46
CA PRO A 553 14.57 3.33 -22.42
C PRO A 553 16.02 2.81 -22.47
N GLY A 554 16.54 2.37 -21.33
CA GLY A 554 17.89 1.86 -21.14
C GLY A 554 18.64 2.54 -19.99
N ILE A 555 19.96 2.31 -19.91
CA ILE A 555 20.80 2.85 -18.84
C ILE A 555 21.39 4.20 -19.26
N TYR A 556 21.07 5.25 -18.51
CA TYR A 556 21.73 6.55 -18.58
C TYR A 556 22.93 6.52 -17.63
N LYS A 557 24.13 6.85 -18.14
CA LYS A 557 25.33 6.93 -17.31
C LYS A 557 25.52 8.35 -16.83
N VAL A 558 25.44 8.55 -15.52
CA VAL A 558 25.57 9.85 -14.88
C VAL A 558 26.95 9.95 -14.25
N ALA A 559 27.76 10.89 -14.73
CA ALA A 559 29.06 11.22 -14.14
C ALA A 559 28.94 12.52 -13.34
N ILE A 560 29.40 12.48 -12.08
CA ILE A 560 29.44 13.64 -11.19
C ILE A 560 30.91 13.95 -10.88
N SER A 561 31.38 15.10 -11.33
CA SER A 561 32.79 15.53 -11.20
C SER A 561 32.91 16.82 -10.38
N GLY A 562 34.10 17.09 -9.84
CA GLY A 562 34.36 18.28 -9.02
C GLY A 562 34.90 17.95 -7.63
N LYS A 563 34.67 18.85 -6.66
CA LYS A 563 35.07 18.69 -5.25
C LYS A 563 34.02 19.28 -4.33
N GLY A 564 33.62 18.53 -3.30
CA GLY A 564 32.60 18.96 -2.34
C GLY A 564 31.74 17.80 -1.85
N ILE A 565 30.73 18.10 -1.04
CA ILE A 565 29.63 17.17 -0.76
C ILE A 565 28.53 17.44 -1.78
N PHE A 566 27.89 16.39 -2.28
CA PHE A 566 26.77 16.49 -3.20
C PHE A 566 25.61 15.58 -2.76
N THR A 567 24.40 15.96 -3.17
CA THR A 567 23.23 15.08 -3.18
C THR A 567 22.76 14.94 -4.63
N PHE A 568 22.61 13.71 -5.08
CA PHE A 568 22.08 13.38 -6.41
C PHE A 568 20.81 12.56 -6.27
N LEU A 569 19.75 12.99 -6.95
CA LEU A 569 18.48 12.30 -7.04
C LEU A 569 18.13 12.13 -8.52
N SER A 570 17.73 10.92 -8.92
CA SER A 570 16.95 10.73 -10.15
C SER A 570 15.65 10.03 -9.83
N SER A 571 14.58 10.51 -10.45
CA SER A 571 13.20 10.03 -10.28
C SER A 571 12.51 10.00 -11.64
N GLY A 572 11.48 9.19 -11.80
CA GLY A 572 10.76 9.07 -13.07
C GLY A 572 9.30 8.70 -12.92
N VAL A 573 8.48 9.19 -13.85
CA VAL A 573 7.04 8.90 -13.94
C VAL A 573 6.88 7.65 -14.76
N SER A 574 6.35 6.58 -14.16
CA SER A 574 6.18 5.27 -14.79
C SER A 574 5.11 4.47 -14.04
N THR A 575 4.45 3.55 -14.74
CA THR A 575 3.54 2.57 -14.11
C THR A 575 4.29 1.46 -13.36
N LEU A 576 5.59 1.28 -13.62
CA LEU A 576 6.47 0.37 -12.88
C LEU A 576 6.96 1.06 -11.60
N GLN A 577 6.57 0.57 -10.42
CA GLN A 577 6.82 1.24 -9.13
C GLN A 577 7.11 0.29 -7.98
N LEU A 578 7.91 0.75 -7.00
CA LEU A 578 7.98 0.14 -5.67
C LEU A 578 6.92 0.79 -4.78
N SER A 579 5.69 0.25 -4.80
CA SER A 579 4.52 0.88 -4.17
C SER A 579 4.45 0.73 -2.66
N SER A 580 5.17 -0.22 -2.09
CA SER A 580 5.46 -0.24 -0.64
C SER A 580 6.62 -1.17 -0.32
N PHE A 581 7.29 -0.89 0.79
CA PHE A 581 8.09 -1.86 1.52
C PHE A 581 7.86 -1.59 3.01
N ASN A 582 7.17 -2.51 3.68
CA ASN A 582 6.78 -2.40 5.08
C ASN A 582 7.50 -3.48 5.89
N PHE A 583 8.09 -3.11 7.02
CA PHE A 583 8.51 -4.12 7.99
C PHE A 583 7.27 -4.75 8.63
N ALA A 584 7.31 -6.05 8.89
CA ALA A 584 6.15 -6.82 9.30
C ALA A 584 6.37 -7.65 10.57
N SER A 585 5.30 -7.84 11.33
CA SER A 585 5.23 -8.70 12.52
C SER A 585 4.03 -9.63 12.45
N ILE A 586 4.07 -10.73 13.21
CA ILE A 586 2.95 -11.68 13.28
C ILE A 586 1.89 -11.16 14.26
N ARG A 587 0.65 -10.96 13.78
CA ARG A 587 -0.56 -10.57 14.55
C ARG A 587 -1.75 -11.49 14.18
N GLY A 588 -2.94 -11.26 14.75
CA GLY A 588 -4.12 -12.13 14.64
C GLY A 588 -4.13 -13.30 15.63
N ARG A 589 -5.29 -13.97 15.77
CA ARG A 589 -5.48 -15.09 16.72
C ARG A 589 -4.56 -16.30 16.45
N PRO A 590 -4.19 -17.11 17.46
CA PRO A 590 -3.37 -18.31 17.26
C PRO A 590 -3.95 -19.26 16.21
N GLY A 591 -3.21 -19.47 15.12
CA GLY A 591 -3.67 -20.28 13.99
C GLY A 591 -4.41 -19.51 12.88
N HIS A 592 -4.85 -18.26 13.13
CA HIS A 592 -5.33 -17.31 12.12
C HIS A 592 -4.32 -16.14 11.94
N ARG A 593 -3.02 -16.45 11.97
CA ARG A 593 -1.97 -15.42 12.04
C ARG A 593 -1.47 -14.97 10.66
N GLY A 594 -1.42 -13.66 10.48
CA GLY A 594 -0.87 -12.98 9.30
C GLY A 594 0.44 -12.24 9.60
N TRP A 595 1.18 -11.87 8.57
CA TRP A 595 2.25 -10.88 8.62
C TRP A 595 1.67 -9.49 8.36
N TYR A 596 1.58 -8.68 9.40
CA TYR A 596 1.00 -7.34 9.36
C TYR A 596 2.12 -6.31 9.26
N PRO A 597 1.95 -5.24 8.44
CA PRO A 597 2.75 -4.03 8.55
C PRO A 597 2.88 -3.55 10.00
N MET A 598 4.09 -3.18 10.39
CA MET A 598 4.38 -2.56 11.67
C MET A 598 4.32 -1.05 11.55
N ALA A 599 3.77 -0.37 12.57
CA ALA A 599 3.94 1.06 12.72
C ALA A 599 5.40 1.38 13.07
N GLY A 600 5.97 2.39 12.39
CA GLY A 600 7.30 2.91 12.68
C GLY A 600 8.46 2.08 12.11
N GLN A 601 9.65 2.31 12.67
CA GLN A 601 10.92 1.80 12.17
C GLN A 601 11.28 0.42 12.74
N PRO A 602 12.12 -0.38 12.04
CA PRO A 602 12.42 -1.75 12.44
C PRO A 602 13.32 -1.80 13.70
N PRO A 603 13.17 -2.86 14.52
CA PRO A 603 14.06 -3.11 15.65
C PRO A 603 15.50 -3.39 15.21
N PHE A 604 16.47 -2.77 15.87
CA PHE A 604 17.88 -3.03 15.62
C PHE A 604 18.30 -4.47 15.95
N GLY A 605 18.98 -5.11 15.00
CA GLY A 605 19.67 -6.40 15.19
C GLY A 605 18.77 -7.62 15.35
N LYS A 606 17.44 -7.41 15.40
CA LYS A 606 16.44 -8.47 15.43
C LYS A 606 16.05 -8.88 14.02
N GLU A 607 15.53 -10.09 13.92
CA GLU A 607 14.97 -10.65 12.70
C GLU A 607 13.51 -10.22 12.59
N VAL A 608 13.11 -9.63 11.45
CA VAL A 608 11.75 -9.15 11.20
C VAL A 608 11.29 -9.53 9.80
N GLY A 609 9.98 -9.63 9.62
CA GLY A 609 9.39 -9.74 8.29
C GLY A 609 9.55 -8.42 7.52
N ALA A 610 9.50 -8.51 6.21
CA ALA A 610 9.39 -7.38 5.30
C ALA A 610 8.50 -7.78 4.13
N ILE A 611 7.42 -7.03 3.91
CA ILE A 611 6.49 -7.19 2.79
C ILE A 611 6.73 -6.04 1.81
N ALA A 612 6.89 -6.36 0.53
CA ALA A 612 7.08 -5.38 -0.52
C ALA A 612 6.11 -5.60 -1.67
N GLU A 613 5.73 -4.52 -2.35
CA GLU A 613 4.90 -4.58 -3.55
C GLU A 613 5.55 -3.82 -4.70
N VAL A 614 5.65 -4.49 -5.86
CA VAL A 614 6.14 -3.92 -7.11
C VAL A 614 5.01 -3.92 -8.13
N ASP A 615 4.52 -2.74 -8.47
CA ASP A 615 3.46 -2.58 -9.47
C ASP A 615 4.01 -2.37 -10.87
N GLY A 616 3.12 -2.49 -11.85
CA GLY A 616 3.44 -2.38 -13.26
C GLY A 616 3.93 -3.70 -13.85
N ARG A 617 4.63 -3.61 -14.98
CA ARG A 617 5.04 -4.78 -15.77
C ARG A 617 6.53 -5.05 -15.60
N PHE A 618 6.85 -6.14 -14.91
CA PHE A 618 8.22 -6.57 -14.68
C PHE A 618 8.40 -8.08 -14.85
N LYS A 619 9.65 -8.49 -15.02
CA LYS A 619 10.09 -9.87 -15.21
C LYS A 619 10.91 -10.39 -14.03
N THR A 620 11.74 -9.53 -13.42
CA THR A 620 12.50 -9.84 -12.20
C THR A 620 12.45 -8.69 -11.19
N ALA A 621 12.69 -8.99 -9.91
CA ALA A 621 12.73 -8.01 -8.83
C ALA A 621 13.71 -8.47 -7.74
N ASP A 622 14.89 -7.85 -7.70
CA ASP A 622 15.95 -8.09 -6.73
C ASP A 622 16.01 -6.95 -5.72
N PHE A 623 15.83 -7.27 -4.45
CA PHE A 623 15.78 -6.28 -3.36
C PHE A 623 17.13 -6.14 -2.64
N ALA A 624 17.44 -4.92 -2.22
CA ALA A 624 18.66 -4.63 -1.46
C ALA A 624 18.49 -3.44 -0.50
N PHE A 625 19.19 -3.50 0.64
CA PHE A 625 19.52 -2.30 1.39
C PHE A 625 20.80 -1.67 0.84
N ARG A 626 20.76 -0.36 0.60
CA ARG A 626 21.92 0.47 0.28
C ARG A 626 22.12 1.54 1.35
N ALA A 627 23.35 2.02 1.50
CA ALA A 627 23.62 3.21 2.30
C ALA A 627 23.41 4.50 1.46
N PRO A 628 23.39 5.70 2.07
CA PRO A 628 23.22 6.96 1.36
C PRO A 628 24.29 7.24 0.30
N ASP A 629 25.50 6.69 0.43
CA ASP A 629 26.58 6.71 -0.58
C ASP A 629 26.36 5.71 -1.74
N PHE A 630 25.15 5.16 -1.87
CA PHE A 630 24.74 4.13 -2.82
C PHE A 630 25.43 2.75 -2.68
N THR A 631 26.32 2.56 -1.69
CA THR A 631 26.97 1.27 -1.45
C THR A 631 25.95 0.20 -1.04
N ARG A 632 26.04 -1.01 -1.62
CA ARG A 632 25.15 -2.14 -1.27
C ARG A 632 25.55 -2.68 0.10
N VAL A 633 24.62 -2.66 1.05
CA VAL A 633 24.83 -3.15 2.42
C VAL A 633 24.42 -4.61 2.55
N SER A 634 23.28 -4.99 1.98
CA SER A 634 22.81 -6.38 1.93
C SER A 634 21.81 -6.62 0.81
N SER A 635 21.74 -7.85 0.30
CA SER A 635 20.60 -8.33 -0.49
C SER A 635 19.46 -8.73 0.45
N LEU A 636 18.21 -8.59 0.00
CA LEU A 636 17.06 -9.16 0.69
C LEU A 636 16.59 -10.36 -0.16
N ASN A 637 16.62 -11.56 0.42
CA ASN A 637 16.20 -12.79 -0.26
C ASN A 637 14.66 -12.85 -0.25
N ALA A 638 14.02 -11.98 -1.02
CA ALA A 638 12.57 -11.88 -1.10
C ALA A 638 12.00 -12.98 -2.00
N THR A 639 10.93 -13.61 -1.54
CA THR A 639 10.15 -14.59 -2.30
C THR A 639 8.89 -13.91 -2.82
N ALA A 640 8.64 -14.00 -4.13
CA ALA A 640 7.41 -13.52 -4.75
C ALA A 640 6.22 -14.43 -4.42
N GLY A 641 5.01 -13.89 -4.38
CA GLY A 641 3.79 -14.69 -4.39
C GLY A 641 3.63 -15.50 -5.67
N SER A 642 2.92 -16.63 -5.62
CA SER A 642 2.70 -17.45 -6.83
C SER A 642 1.68 -16.85 -7.80
N GLY A 643 0.83 -15.92 -7.34
CA GLY A 643 -0.30 -15.39 -8.12
C GLY A 643 -1.44 -16.39 -8.34
N GLU A 644 -1.37 -17.59 -7.75
CA GLU A 644 -2.46 -18.56 -7.72
C GLU A 644 -3.63 -18.06 -6.85
N ARG A 645 -4.82 -18.63 -7.02
CA ARG A 645 -6.02 -18.21 -6.28
C ARG A 645 -5.81 -18.36 -4.77
N GLY A 646 -5.83 -17.25 -4.03
CA GLY A 646 -5.63 -17.24 -2.58
C GLY A 646 -4.16 -17.27 -2.12
N SER A 647 -3.22 -17.15 -3.06
CA SER A 647 -1.82 -16.85 -2.79
C SER A 647 -1.56 -15.36 -3.04
N PRO A 648 -0.52 -14.75 -2.41
CA PRO A 648 -0.11 -13.40 -2.76
C PRO A 648 0.16 -13.25 -4.26
N ARG A 649 -0.11 -12.07 -4.82
CA ARG A 649 0.22 -11.76 -6.23
C ARG A 649 1.72 -11.92 -6.48
N ASN A 650 2.11 -12.18 -7.73
CA ASN A 650 3.51 -12.17 -8.14
C ASN A 650 4.19 -10.78 -8.02
N SER A 651 3.40 -9.71 -7.90
CA SER A 651 3.82 -8.36 -7.52
C SER A 651 4.05 -8.16 -6.03
N SER A 652 3.61 -9.09 -5.17
CA SER A 652 3.79 -9.08 -3.72
C SER A 652 4.98 -9.97 -3.34
N PHE A 653 5.80 -9.51 -2.40
CA PHE A 653 7.05 -10.15 -2.02
C PHE A 653 7.20 -10.19 -0.50
N PHE A 654 7.74 -11.30 0.02
CA PHE A 654 8.08 -11.43 1.44
C PHE A 654 9.55 -11.79 1.63
N ALA A 655 10.20 -11.11 2.57
CA ALA A 655 11.55 -11.43 3.03
C ALA A 655 11.59 -11.46 4.56
N THR A 656 12.53 -12.23 5.10
CA THR A 656 12.98 -12.08 6.50
C THR A 656 14.31 -11.33 6.50
N VAL A 657 14.42 -10.27 7.31
CA VAL A 657 15.54 -9.33 7.26
C VAL A 657 16.08 -9.01 8.66
N LYS A 658 17.38 -8.70 8.74
CA LYS A 658 18.06 -8.18 9.94
C LYS A 658 18.61 -6.79 9.63
N VAL A 659 18.09 -5.76 10.29
CA VAL A 659 18.42 -4.36 9.96
C VAL A 659 19.62 -3.88 10.79
N GLN A 660 20.62 -3.33 10.10
CA GLN A 660 21.84 -2.79 10.70
C GLN A 660 21.61 -1.40 11.31
N ARG A 661 22.38 -1.03 12.33
CA ARG A 661 22.31 0.31 12.97
C ARG A 661 23.01 1.39 12.13
N ARG A 662 22.42 1.72 10.98
CA ARG A 662 22.83 2.81 10.09
C ARG A 662 21.63 3.27 9.27
N ASN A 663 21.72 4.44 8.67
CA ASN A 663 20.76 4.89 7.67
C ASN A 663 20.85 3.96 6.45
N LEU A 664 19.70 3.45 6.02
CA LEU A 664 19.55 2.57 4.87
C LEU A 664 18.45 3.08 3.95
N LEU A 665 18.59 2.79 2.66
CA LEU A 665 17.59 3.00 1.62
C LEU A 665 17.21 1.64 1.06
N VAL A 666 15.92 1.42 0.84
CA VAL A 666 15.41 0.19 0.21
C VAL A 666 15.41 0.39 -1.29
N TYR A 667 16.02 -0.54 -2.02
CA TYR A 667 16.03 -0.57 -3.48
C TYR A 667 15.44 -1.89 -3.99
N VAL A 668 14.72 -1.80 -5.11
CA VAL A 668 14.41 -2.94 -5.99
C VAL A 668 14.99 -2.65 -7.38
N SER A 669 15.54 -3.68 -8.01
CA SER A 669 16.10 -3.60 -9.38
C SER A 669 15.80 -4.88 -10.14
N GLY A 670 15.69 -4.82 -11.46
CA GLY A 670 15.45 -6.01 -12.28
C GLY A 670 15.29 -5.68 -13.75
N GLU A 671 14.65 -6.57 -14.49
CA GLU A 671 14.20 -6.36 -15.87
C GLU A 671 12.69 -6.13 -15.92
N ASP A 672 12.25 -5.21 -16.79
CA ASP A 672 10.83 -5.08 -17.14
C ASP A 672 10.35 -6.26 -18.04
N ASP A 673 9.06 -6.32 -18.38
CA ASP A 673 8.51 -7.40 -19.23
C ASP A 673 9.06 -7.40 -20.68
N LYS A 674 9.78 -6.35 -21.09
CA LYS A 674 10.48 -6.23 -22.38
C LYS A 674 11.99 -6.49 -22.27
N GLY A 675 12.50 -6.78 -21.07
CA GLY A 675 13.92 -7.05 -20.81
C GLY A 675 14.79 -5.79 -20.65
N VAL A 676 14.20 -4.62 -20.47
CA VAL A 676 14.94 -3.38 -20.18
C VAL A 676 15.19 -3.30 -18.67
N PRO A 677 16.41 -2.95 -18.21
CA PRO A 677 16.69 -2.83 -16.79
C PRO A 677 15.89 -1.67 -16.15
N TYR A 678 15.46 -1.87 -14.90
CA TYR A 678 14.83 -0.85 -14.07
C TYR A 678 15.40 -0.84 -12.65
N GLN A 679 15.22 0.27 -11.95
CA GLN A 679 15.47 0.39 -10.52
C GLN A 679 14.43 1.34 -9.90
N ARG A 680 14.01 1.04 -8.68
CA ARG A 680 13.21 1.93 -7.82
C ARG A 680 13.77 1.91 -6.40
N ALA A 681 13.55 2.98 -5.66
CA ALA A 681 13.88 3.09 -4.26
C ALA A 681 12.69 3.64 -3.46
N LEU A 682 12.58 3.25 -2.19
CA LEU A 682 11.74 4.01 -1.27
C LEU A 682 12.37 5.41 -1.04
N PRO A 683 11.58 6.50 -1.05
CA PRO A 683 12.10 7.84 -0.77
C PRO A 683 12.66 7.97 0.65
N ALA A 684 11.96 7.39 1.63
CA ALA A 684 12.26 7.51 3.06
C ALA A 684 13.45 6.66 3.50
N VAL A 685 14.16 7.14 4.52
CA VAL A 685 15.31 6.43 5.11
C VAL A 685 14.84 5.46 6.18
N VAL A 686 15.31 4.22 6.10
CA VAL A 686 15.19 3.20 7.17
C VAL A 686 16.27 3.45 8.21
N VAL A 687 15.87 3.54 9.48
CA VAL A 687 16.75 3.76 10.64
C VAL A 687 16.40 2.76 11.72
N ALA A 688 17.30 1.85 12.09
CA ALA A 688 16.98 0.82 13.08
C ALA A 688 16.87 1.36 14.51
N GLU A 689 15.75 1.07 15.19
CA GLU A 689 15.41 1.58 16.52
C GLU A 689 15.71 0.61 17.68
N ASN A 690 15.88 1.15 18.89
CA ASN A 690 16.02 0.38 20.13
C ASN A 690 14.65 -0.10 20.64
N SER A 691 14.08 -1.13 20.02
CA SER A 691 12.79 -1.69 20.46
C SER A 691 12.93 -2.75 21.56
N THR A 692 12.17 -2.57 22.64
CA THR A 692 11.99 -3.54 23.74
C THR A 692 11.02 -4.67 23.39
N VAL A 693 10.26 -4.55 22.29
CA VAL A 693 9.26 -5.55 21.86
C VAL A 693 9.94 -6.88 21.52
N LYS A 694 9.30 -8.00 21.91
CA LYS A 694 9.74 -9.35 21.55
C LYS A 694 9.20 -9.69 20.16
N PHE A 695 10.10 -9.91 19.21
CA PHE A 695 9.74 -10.39 17.87
C PHE A 695 9.95 -11.90 17.82
N PRO A 696 9.02 -12.68 17.23
CA PRO A 696 9.23 -14.10 17.01
C PRO A 696 10.34 -14.32 15.97
N ASN A 697 11.14 -15.37 16.13
CA ASN A 697 12.16 -15.74 15.16
C ASN A 697 11.49 -16.24 13.87
N ALA A 698 11.45 -15.40 12.83
CA ALA A 698 11.05 -15.84 11.50
C ALA A 698 12.03 -16.93 11.00
N THR A 699 11.51 -18.11 10.71
CA THR A 699 12.31 -19.26 10.24
C THR A 699 11.59 -19.92 9.08
N THR A 700 11.90 -19.52 7.86
CA THR A 700 11.25 -20.07 6.65
C THR A 700 12.31 -20.52 5.64
N THR A 701 12.20 -21.77 5.20
CA THR A 701 13.04 -22.36 4.14
C THR A 701 12.18 -22.66 2.93
N HIS A 702 12.25 -21.82 1.90
CA HIS A 702 11.69 -22.12 0.58
C HIS A 702 12.72 -21.94 -0.54
N VAL A 703 12.53 -22.71 -1.60
CA VAL A 703 13.51 -22.96 -2.66
C VAL A 703 13.46 -21.86 -3.73
N THR A 704 14.62 -21.50 -4.25
CA THR A 704 14.84 -20.38 -5.17
C THR A 704 14.31 -20.60 -6.59
N THR A 705 14.18 -19.47 -7.30
CA THR A 705 13.98 -19.28 -8.75
C THR A 705 12.63 -19.68 -9.36
N ALA A 706 11.88 -18.66 -9.78
CA ALA A 706 10.82 -18.75 -10.79
C ALA A 706 10.89 -17.53 -11.73
N THR A 707 10.66 -17.74 -13.02
CA THR A 707 10.68 -16.71 -14.07
C THR A 707 9.26 -16.27 -14.41
N ALA A 708 8.94 -14.98 -14.38
CA ALA A 708 7.61 -14.49 -14.78
C ALA A 708 7.45 -14.43 -16.31
N VAL A 709 6.36 -15.02 -16.83
CA VAL A 709 5.94 -14.98 -18.26
C VAL A 709 4.42 -15.17 -18.35
N PRO A 710 3.75 -14.59 -19.36
CA PRO A 710 3.37 -13.18 -19.42
C PRO A 710 2.03 -12.90 -18.69
N SER A 711 1.61 -11.64 -18.62
CA SER A 711 0.28 -11.26 -18.13
C SER A 711 -0.84 -11.89 -18.99
N GLY A 712 -1.57 -12.86 -18.43
CA GLY A 712 -2.96 -13.10 -18.83
C GLY A 712 -3.83 -11.86 -18.57
N PRO A 713 -5.02 -11.75 -19.18
CA PRO A 713 -5.90 -10.61 -18.92
C PRO A 713 -6.26 -10.56 -17.44
N SER A 714 -6.49 -9.34 -16.94
CA SER A 714 -7.11 -9.09 -15.63
C SER A 714 -8.30 -10.02 -15.41
N TYR A 715 -8.53 -10.45 -14.17
CA TYR A 715 -9.78 -11.13 -13.80
C TYR A 715 -10.96 -10.26 -14.25
N VAL A 716 -11.65 -10.72 -15.29
CA VAL A 716 -12.90 -10.10 -15.75
C VAL A 716 -13.98 -10.69 -14.85
N PRO A 717 -14.65 -9.89 -13.99
CA PRO A 717 -15.80 -10.39 -13.24
C PRO A 717 -16.86 -10.89 -14.24
N PRO A 718 -17.67 -11.91 -13.89
CA PRO A 718 -18.64 -12.51 -14.81
C PRO A 718 -19.77 -11.54 -15.17
N SER A 719 -19.51 -10.65 -16.14
CA SER A 719 -20.50 -9.76 -16.72
C SER A 719 -21.38 -10.52 -17.72
N THR A 720 -22.54 -11.00 -17.27
CA THR A 720 -23.78 -11.08 -18.07
C THR A 720 -24.96 -11.63 -17.25
N TYR A 721 -25.65 -10.74 -16.51
CA TYR A 721 -27.08 -10.97 -16.27
C TYR A 721 -27.86 -10.49 -17.51
N PRO A 722 -28.74 -11.30 -18.11
CA PRO A 722 -29.43 -10.92 -19.34
C PRO A 722 -30.64 -10.02 -19.06
N THR A 723 -30.57 -8.75 -19.48
CA THR A 723 -31.78 -7.93 -19.68
C THR A 723 -32.59 -8.42 -20.89
N PRO A 724 -33.93 -8.33 -20.87
CA PRO A 724 -34.80 -9.08 -21.79
C PRO A 724 -34.75 -8.61 -23.25
N ALA A 725 -35.10 -9.55 -24.14
CA ALA A 725 -34.89 -9.45 -25.58
C ALA A 725 -35.66 -8.31 -26.29
N ILE A 726 -34.97 -7.67 -27.24
CA ILE A 726 -35.59 -6.95 -28.36
C ILE A 726 -35.26 -7.71 -29.65
N VAL A 727 -36.31 -8.10 -30.37
CA VAL A 727 -36.24 -8.86 -31.62
C VAL A 727 -36.02 -7.90 -32.80
N THR A 728 -35.04 -8.15 -33.68
CA THR A 728 -35.24 -8.30 -35.15
C THR A 728 -33.94 -8.44 -35.97
N ALA A 729 -34.09 -9.11 -37.13
CA ALA A 729 -33.32 -8.97 -38.38
C ALA A 729 -31.90 -9.58 -38.52
N SER A 730 -31.92 -10.86 -38.92
CA SER A 730 -30.99 -11.62 -39.76
C SER A 730 -29.94 -10.89 -40.63
N ALA A 731 -28.73 -11.47 -40.68
CA ALA A 731 -27.97 -11.66 -41.92
C ALA A 731 -27.09 -12.93 -41.85
N THR A 732 -27.32 -13.88 -42.76
CA THR A 732 -26.49 -15.08 -43.00
C THR A 732 -25.28 -14.77 -43.89
N VAL A 733 -24.13 -15.43 -43.70
CA VAL A 733 -23.32 -16.05 -44.79
C VAL A 733 -22.39 -17.18 -44.26
N GLN A 734 -22.62 -18.37 -44.81
CA GLN A 734 -21.74 -19.50 -45.15
C GLN A 734 -20.51 -19.94 -44.31
N SER A 735 -20.56 -21.23 -43.98
CA SER A 735 -19.47 -22.15 -43.66
C SER A 735 -18.53 -22.49 -44.83
N VAL A 736 -17.27 -22.82 -44.53
CA VAL A 736 -16.46 -23.75 -45.35
C VAL A 736 -15.78 -24.77 -44.42
N SER A 737 -15.99 -26.06 -44.69
CA SER A 737 -15.37 -27.18 -43.98
C SER A 737 -14.17 -27.71 -44.75
N PHE A 738 -13.13 -28.21 -44.05
CA PHE A 738 -12.32 -29.33 -44.52
C PHE A 738 -11.83 -30.16 -43.33
N ALA A 739 -11.74 -31.48 -43.53
CA ALA A 739 -11.52 -32.48 -42.49
C ALA A 739 -10.40 -33.46 -42.88
N VAL A 740 -10.12 -34.42 -41.98
CA VAL A 740 -9.14 -35.52 -42.11
C VAL A 740 -7.68 -35.06 -41.94
N GLY A 741 -6.83 -35.60 -41.06
CA GLY A 741 -7.02 -36.64 -40.05
C GLY A 741 -5.99 -37.77 -40.18
N LEU A 742 -5.19 -38.03 -39.14
CA LEU A 742 -4.62 -39.35 -38.86
C LEU A 742 -4.12 -39.42 -37.41
N ALA A 743 -4.40 -40.53 -36.73
CA ALA A 743 -3.82 -40.89 -35.44
C ALA A 743 -2.98 -42.18 -35.59
N ALA A 744 -2.24 -42.51 -34.54
CA ALA A 744 -1.44 -43.73 -34.34
C ALA A 744 -0.05 -43.80 -35.01
N VAL A 745 0.98 -43.50 -34.20
CA VAL A 745 2.14 -44.40 -34.06
C VAL A 745 2.26 -44.77 -32.59
N LEU A 746 2.35 -46.06 -32.29
CA LEU A 746 2.47 -46.59 -30.94
C LEU A 746 3.90 -46.44 -30.38
N PHE A 747 3.97 -46.06 -29.10
CA PHE A 747 4.45 -46.97 -28.05
C PHE A 747 5.67 -47.87 -28.39
N ALA A 748 6.89 -47.31 -28.32
CA ALA A 748 8.12 -48.11 -28.29
C ALA A 748 9.31 -47.35 -27.66
N LEU A 749 9.35 -47.29 -26.32
CA LEU A 749 10.54 -47.39 -25.44
C LEU A 749 10.13 -46.93 -24.03
N LEU A 750 9.76 -47.89 -23.18
CA LEU A 750 9.44 -47.65 -21.77
C LEU A 750 10.74 -47.48 -20.98
N LEU A 751 11.07 -46.22 -20.66
CA LEU A 751 12.04 -45.76 -19.67
C LEU A 751 11.50 -44.48 -19.01
#